data_AF-A0A5E7QAN4-F1
#
_entry.id   AF-A0A5E7QAN4-F1
#
_cell.length_a   1.000
_cell.length_b   1.000
_cell.length_c   1.000
_cell.angle_alpha   90.00
_cell.angle_beta   90.00
_cell.angle_gamma   90.00
#
_symmetry.space_group_name_H-M   'P 1'
#
loop_
_entity.id
_entity.type
_entity.pdbx_description
1 polymer ?
#
loop_
_entity_poly.entity_id
_entity_poly.type
_entity_poly.pdbx_seq_one_letter_code
_entity_poly.pdbx_strand_id
1 'polypeptide(L)'
;MNVMNNYLPDTNGRRPQWFERANISEQLDFVELEQQLVASQSELDKQLGAHASLRTYAKSIASQLLQLEFGSTLDPDNLITTSRYIFDAAGRRVMQEDKRSLTDMLLCGLHEEGVRGSITFEGEDLPLGLNQQWLEHLLTEDVRAAYGAAFRDLFQRSAVLTAMNSITRDQLQLSAFAAKLQGHLDDTSLQRVQRAVDGDASLIIAPLQLRDDTRPLLGLVAIASRSPSQDDWLLYAPQSPGGQDWYTLSTLRQMSVDIGGWTETSEGRDYLLWRSHALDREAIGGYLKQVFKLPNLWRGVAPAPTPYTGAEVLNTLVYNHRAWLVAQEEHHTPYGYRTATNQQRQNFTRMTCELRALKTIEVREGGFVSYERFCHQLIKRQIEEVLLSRGEQVAVNPDRIFVEIERGQQMTLTRLIADEVHFYSDNADRDGYPRFTVATDHPPINQLSIHHVAGWSRTLRPGEKYIDMLRATYIDRSNGYYKQQLYKGIIQRQMRVAVTQALFTGRLVKQHVDELLKVVEAFNHPQATSPVGEAPDQVRHSALYKLHLKGRLVVGVFVFRVHVDGKIEEYLYTPDAPDGCELRPFKDFVSAVKTRGLGDYFYDRVYGKYQPQVGTYLTDLEQAANFTEVPTLERNSRITDLYWCYYDVLTKVISDVDEKTQSLEEIITGLVYNAVVSAVSVIAIVYAPVGIALSVALLAQNLVQGVHAYTEGNRSKALSHFAKAVIELAALGKAGLGKSGATAVQKSLIGLLGDVYTVEKLFAEISGQPRLHERALEVIQEVLDDPESITSKTTIR
;
A
#
# COMPACT_ATOMS: atom_id res chain seq x y z
N MET A 1 16.43 5.27 15.35
CA MET A 1 15.90 6.41 14.58
C MET A 1 16.95 6.75 13.54
N ASN A 2 16.92 6.11 12.36
CA ASN A 2 17.97 6.26 11.35
C ASN A 2 17.33 6.55 9.98
N VAL A 3 17.60 7.75 9.44
CA VAL A 3 17.83 7.84 7.99
C VAL A 3 19.07 6.97 7.78
N MET A 4 18.96 5.85 7.05
CA MET A 4 20.12 4.99 6.76
C MET A 4 21.27 5.88 6.30
N ASN A 5 22.28 6.06 7.15
CA ASN A 5 23.38 6.94 6.83
C ASN A 5 24.34 6.12 5.98
N ASN A 6 24.30 6.29 4.66
CA ASN A 6 25.10 5.55 3.70
C ASN A 6 26.62 5.77 3.87
N TYR A 7 27.00 6.64 4.81
CA TYR A 7 28.37 6.98 5.17
C TYR A 7 28.96 6.05 6.23
N LEU A 8 28.12 5.32 6.98
CA LEU A 8 28.58 4.30 7.92
C LEU A 8 28.98 3.02 7.16
N PRO A 9 30.04 2.31 7.58
CA PRO A 9 30.46 1.07 6.95
C PRO A 9 29.33 0.05 7.03
N ASP A 10 29.06 -0.63 5.91
CA ASP A 10 28.13 -1.77 5.91
C ASP A 10 28.69 -2.89 6.82
N THR A 11 27.82 -3.81 7.22
CA THR A 11 28.09 -4.99 8.06
C THR A 11 29.31 -5.83 7.64
N ASN A 12 29.76 -5.71 6.39
CA ASN A 12 30.96 -6.36 5.83
C ASN A 12 32.24 -5.50 5.89
N GLY A 13 32.21 -4.31 6.48
CA GLY A 13 33.37 -3.41 6.62
C GLY A 13 33.86 -2.76 5.32
N ARG A 14 33.12 -2.88 4.22
CA ARG A 14 33.49 -2.26 2.93
C ARG A 14 33.26 -0.75 2.96
N ARG A 15 34.28 0.02 2.56
CA ARG A 15 34.21 1.48 2.41
C ARG A 15 33.90 1.87 0.95
N PRO A 16 33.30 3.04 0.69
CA PRO A 16 33.06 3.52 -0.66
C PRO A 16 34.37 3.84 -1.41
N GLN A 17 34.39 3.67 -2.74
CA GLN A 17 35.59 3.94 -3.55
C GLN A 17 36.12 5.38 -3.44
N TRP A 18 35.24 6.37 -3.25
CA TRP A 18 35.66 7.76 -3.08
C TRP A 18 36.43 7.99 -1.77
N PHE A 19 36.13 7.21 -0.72
CA PHE A 19 36.84 7.30 0.56
C PHE A 19 38.26 6.73 0.43
N GLU A 20 38.40 5.59 -0.26
CA GLU A 20 39.71 4.96 -0.51
C GLU A 20 40.65 5.83 -1.35
N ARG A 21 40.09 6.68 -2.24
CA ARG A 21 40.84 7.62 -3.07
C ARG A 21 41.24 8.91 -2.35
N ALA A 22 40.59 9.24 -1.23
CA ALA A 22 40.92 10.43 -0.44
C ALA A 22 42.31 10.29 0.18
N ASN A 23 42.95 11.43 0.48
CA ASN A 23 44.26 11.38 1.13
C ASN A 23 44.14 10.96 2.62
N ILE A 24 45.24 10.54 3.24
CA ILE A 24 45.24 10.01 4.61
C ILE A 24 44.67 11.02 5.63
N SER A 25 44.97 12.32 5.47
CA SER A 25 44.43 13.36 6.37
C SER A 25 42.91 13.45 6.24
N GLU A 26 42.41 13.48 5.01
CA GLU A 26 40.96 13.52 4.73
C GLU A 26 40.23 12.27 5.22
N GLN A 27 40.87 11.10 5.12
CA GLN A 27 40.32 9.86 5.67
C GLN A 27 40.22 9.93 7.20
N LEU A 28 41.22 10.49 7.88
CA LEU A 28 41.21 10.67 9.33
C LEU A 28 40.12 11.66 9.76
N ASP A 29 40.02 12.82 9.10
CA ASP A 29 39.00 13.83 9.38
C ASP A 29 37.59 13.25 9.18
N PHE A 30 37.36 12.49 8.11
CA PHE A 30 36.09 11.81 7.88
C PHE A 30 35.75 10.81 8.99
N VAL A 31 36.73 10.00 9.41
CA VAL A 31 36.54 9.01 10.49
C VAL A 31 36.26 9.69 11.83
N GLU A 32 36.86 10.84 12.11
CA GLU A 32 36.56 11.62 13.31
C GLU A 32 35.11 12.12 13.30
N LEU A 33 34.65 12.71 12.19
CA LEU A 33 33.26 13.14 12.03
C LEU A 33 32.28 11.96 12.13
N GLU A 34 32.67 10.80 11.62
CA GLU A 34 31.89 9.57 11.74
C GLU A 34 31.76 9.13 13.21
N GLN A 35 32.86 9.15 13.98
CA GLN A 35 32.85 8.82 15.40
C GLN A 35 31.99 9.80 16.21
N GLN A 36 32.07 11.10 15.89
CA GLN A 36 31.23 12.13 16.52
C GLN A 36 29.75 11.86 16.28
N LEU A 37 29.35 11.58 15.03
CA LEU A 37 27.97 11.23 14.70
C LEU A 37 27.49 9.95 15.40
N VAL A 38 28.33 8.93 15.50
CA VAL A 38 28.01 7.70 16.23
C VAL A 38 27.81 7.98 17.73
N ALA A 39 28.64 8.85 18.31
CA ALA A 39 28.51 9.25 19.71
C ALA A 39 27.21 10.04 19.96
N SER A 40 26.86 11.00 19.09
CA SER A 40 25.61 11.75 19.23
C SER A 40 24.36 10.89 18.98
N GLN A 41 24.41 9.93 18.05
CA GLN A 41 23.35 8.92 17.88
C GLN A 41 23.19 8.05 19.13
N SER A 42 24.29 7.59 19.73
CA SER A 42 24.27 6.78 20.96
C SER A 42 23.66 7.56 22.13
N GLU A 43 24.01 8.84 22.27
CA GLU A 43 23.42 9.69 23.31
C GLU A 43 21.92 9.92 23.06
N LEU A 44 21.50 10.17 21.82
CA LEU A 44 20.07 10.28 21.51
C LEU A 44 19.32 8.98 21.80
N ASP A 45 19.84 7.83 21.39
CA ASP A 45 19.25 6.52 21.66
C ASP A 45 19.13 6.27 23.18
N LYS A 46 20.13 6.67 23.97
CA LYS A 46 20.10 6.61 25.44
C LYS A 46 19.02 7.52 26.03
N GLN A 47 18.87 8.74 25.52
CA GLN A 47 17.81 9.66 25.96
C GLN A 47 16.41 9.13 25.63
N LEU A 48 16.27 8.44 24.49
CA LEU A 48 15.01 7.83 24.08
C LEU A 48 14.68 6.56 24.88
N GLY A 49 15.68 5.73 25.18
CA GLY A 49 15.53 4.49 25.94
C GLY A 49 14.44 3.57 25.37
N ALA A 50 13.52 3.12 26.23
CA ALA A 50 12.40 2.27 25.82
C ALA A 50 11.44 2.93 24.80
N HIS A 51 11.44 4.25 24.70
CA HIS A 51 10.52 5.01 23.84
C HIS A 51 11.08 5.24 22.43
N ALA A 52 12.30 4.77 22.15
CA ALA A 52 12.91 4.86 20.82
C ALA A 52 12.02 4.28 19.72
N SER A 53 11.13 3.35 20.09
CA SER A 53 10.09 2.85 19.21
C SER A 53 8.91 2.25 19.97
N LEU A 54 7.74 2.18 19.33
CA LEU A 54 6.54 1.57 19.92
C LEU A 54 6.75 0.08 20.25
N ARG A 55 7.50 -0.67 19.42
CA ARG A 55 7.82 -2.08 19.70
C ARG A 55 8.79 -2.22 20.87
N THR A 56 9.82 -1.37 20.95
CA THR A 56 10.73 -1.33 22.12
C THR A 56 9.98 -1.01 23.40
N TYR A 57 9.01 -0.09 23.32
CA TYR A 57 8.17 0.28 24.44
C TYR A 57 7.29 -0.89 24.91
N ALA A 58 6.59 -1.55 23.98
CA ALA A 58 5.80 -2.74 24.28
C ALA A 58 6.65 -3.87 24.89
N LYS A 59 7.84 -4.13 24.32
CA LYS A 59 8.79 -5.11 24.86
C LYS A 59 9.20 -4.75 26.29
N SER A 60 9.51 -3.48 26.55
CA SER A 60 9.92 -3.02 27.89
C SER A 60 8.81 -3.22 28.93
N ILE A 61 7.55 -2.96 28.57
CA ILE A 61 6.39 -3.19 29.44
C ILE A 61 6.27 -4.69 29.75
N ALA A 62 6.28 -5.54 28.72
CA ALA A 62 6.18 -6.98 28.91
C ALA A 62 7.33 -7.54 29.78
N SER A 63 8.58 -7.15 29.50
CA SER A 63 9.74 -7.57 30.30
C SER A 63 9.63 -7.13 31.76
N GLN A 64 9.20 -5.90 32.01
CA GLN A 64 9.05 -5.38 33.37
C GLN A 64 8.00 -6.18 34.16
N LEU A 65 6.89 -6.53 33.53
CA LEU A 65 5.81 -7.28 34.19
C LEU A 65 6.15 -8.74 34.42
N LEU A 66 6.81 -9.40 33.46
CA LEU A 66 7.31 -10.76 33.66
C LEU A 66 8.28 -10.82 34.86
N GLN A 67 9.11 -9.80 35.00
CA GLN A 67 10.02 -9.68 36.13
C GLN A 67 9.30 -9.40 37.46
N LEU A 68 8.31 -8.51 37.46
CA LEU A 68 7.59 -8.09 38.67
C LEU A 68 6.65 -9.18 39.20
N GLU A 69 5.90 -9.83 38.32
CA GLU A 69 4.84 -10.77 38.71
C GLU A 69 5.32 -12.21 38.83
N PHE A 70 6.30 -12.61 38.01
CA PHE A 70 6.80 -13.99 37.97
C PHE A 70 8.28 -14.12 38.35
N GLY A 71 8.98 -13.03 38.64
CA GLY A 71 10.44 -13.06 38.89
C GLY A 71 11.26 -13.50 37.66
N SER A 72 10.66 -13.46 36.47
CA SER A 72 11.20 -14.07 35.25
C SER A 72 11.89 -13.05 34.35
N THR A 73 13.02 -13.45 33.76
CA THR A 73 13.78 -12.66 32.77
C THR A 73 13.55 -13.13 31.32
N LEU A 74 12.50 -13.92 31.09
CA LEU A 74 12.12 -14.40 29.76
C LEU A 74 12.00 -13.23 28.77
N ASP A 75 12.55 -13.41 27.57
CA ASP A 75 12.40 -12.42 26.50
C ASP A 75 10.97 -12.48 25.93
N PRO A 76 10.17 -11.39 26.04
CA PRO A 76 8.81 -11.35 25.47
C PRO A 76 8.75 -11.61 23.96
N ASP A 77 9.84 -11.38 23.23
CA ASP A 77 9.90 -11.68 21.79
C ASP A 77 9.97 -13.18 21.49
N ASN A 78 10.42 -14.01 22.45
CA ASN A 78 10.54 -15.46 22.32
C ASN A 78 9.33 -16.21 22.90
N LEU A 79 8.48 -15.53 23.68
CA LEU A 79 7.25 -16.10 24.22
C LEU A 79 6.15 -16.07 23.16
N ILE A 80 5.76 -17.24 22.67
CA ILE A 80 4.74 -17.34 21.62
C ILE A 80 3.35 -17.43 22.26
N THR A 81 2.44 -16.64 21.72
CA THR A 81 1.02 -16.62 22.03
C THR A 81 0.26 -17.14 20.82
N THR A 82 -0.62 -18.12 21.02
CA THR A 82 -1.53 -18.63 20.00
C THR A 82 -2.94 -18.19 20.34
N SER A 83 -3.50 -17.30 19.52
CA SER A 83 -4.88 -16.82 19.64
C SER A 83 -5.78 -17.54 18.64
N ARG A 84 -6.93 -18.04 19.08
CA ARG A 84 -7.93 -18.71 18.24
C ARG A 84 -9.28 -18.03 18.39
N TYR A 85 -9.72 -17.38 17.32
CA TYR A 85 -10.98 -16.67 17.25
C TYR A 85 -11.92 -17.34 16.24
N ILE A 86 -13.18 -17.54 16.62
CA ILE A 86 -14.20 -18.21 15.80
C ILE A 86 -15.37 -17.26 15.61
N PHE A 87 -15.83 -17.14 14.37
CA PHE A 87 -17.02 -16.36 14.02
C PHE A 87 -17.75 -16.99 12.83
N ASP A 88 -19.04 -16.71 12.71
CA ASP A 88 -19.85 -17.19 11.58
C ASP A 88 -19.89 -16.13 10.48
N ALA A 89 -19.60 -16.54 9.25
CA ALA A 89 -19.66 -15.68 8.07
C ALA A 89 -19.96 -16.50 6.81
N ALA A 90 -20.73 -15.91 5.90
CA ALA A 90 -21.11 -16.55 4.65
C ALA A 90 -21.76 -17.95 4.80
N GLY A 91 -22.49 -18.18 5.90
CA GLY A 91 -23.10 -19.47 6.20
C GLY A 91 -22.13 -20.57 6.60
N ARG A 92 -20.86 -20.23 6.87
CA ARG A 92 -19.82 -21.16 7.32
C ARG A 92 -19.19 -20.67 8.62
N ARG A 93 -18.55 -21.57 9.35
CA ARG A 93 -17.82 -21.22 10.57
C ARG A 93 -16.38 -20.92 10.21
N VAL A 94 -15.95 -19.69 10.45
CA VAL A 94 -14.57 -19.24 10.19
C VAL A 94 -13.78 -19.28 11.48
N MET A 95 -12.60 -19.90 11.44
CA MET A 95 -11.64 -19.91 12.53
C MET A 95 -10.36 -19.19 12.09
N GLN A 96 -10.01 -18.14 12.80
CA GLN A 96 -8.75 -17.42 12.67
C GLN A 96 -7.82 -17.83 13.82
N GLU A 97 -6.64 -18.34 13.48
CA GLU A 97 -5.57 -18.64 14.42
C GLU A 97 -4.38 -17.71 14.15
N ASP A 98 -3.91 -16.96 15.15
CA ASP A 98 -2.70 -16.13 15.03
C ASP A 98 -1.67 -16.52 16.08
N LYS A 99 -0.43 -16.79 15.64
CA LYS A 99 0.76 -17.02 16.48
C LYS A 99 1.60 -15.76 16.53
N ARG A 100 1.88 -15.22 17.72
CA ARG A 100 2.57 -13.94 17.89
C ARG A 100 3.51 -13.99 19.07
N SER A 101 4.60 -13.22 19.03
CA SER A 101 5.34 -12.94 20.25
C SER A 101 4.45 -12.21 21.27
N LEU A 102 4.77 -12.29 22.56
CA LEU A 102 4.05 -11.53 23.58
C LEU A 102 4.12 -10.02 23.29
N THR A 103 5.28 -9.53 22.84
CA THR A 103 5.44 -8.13 22.39
C THR A 103 4.42 -7.76 21.31
N ASP A 104 4.28 -8.60 20.27
CA ASP A 104 3.37 -8.32 19.16
C ASP A 104 1.90 -8.47 19.59
N MET A 105 1.60 -9.38 20.53
CA MET A 105 0.26 -9.52 21.12
C MET A 105 -0.15 -8.25 21.86
N LEU A 106 0.78 -7.62 22.60
CA LEU A 106 0.55 -6.33 23.27
C LEU A 106 0.25 -5.20 22.27
N LEU A 107 0.91 -5.19 21.12
CA LEU A 107 0.69 -4.20 20.05
C LEU A 107 -0.65 -4.41 19.33
N CYS A 108 -1.06 -5.66 19.14
CA CYS A 108 -2.33 -5.99 18.50
C CYS A 108 -3.53 -5.68 19.39
N GLY A 109 -3.37 -5.92 20.69
CA GLY A 109 -4.45 -5.80 21.68
C GLY A 109 -5.43 -6.98 21.62
N LEU A 110 -6.43 -6.92 22.49
CA LEU A 110 -7.46 -7.95 22.63
C LEU A 110 -8.71 -7.64 21.78
N HIS A 111 -9.53 -8.66 21.58
CA HIS A 111 -10.93 -8.47 21.18
C HIS A 111 -11.77 -8.11 22.43
N GLU A 112 -12.97 -7.58 22.19
CA GLU A 112 -13.81 -7.13 23.30
C GLU A 112 -14.25 -8.30 24.20
N GLU A 113 -14.51 -7.98 25.46
CA GLU A 113 -14.92 -8.95 26.46
C GLU A 113 -16.22 -9.67 26.05
N GLY A 114 -16.31 -10.97 26.33
CA GLY A 114 -17.46 -11.82 25.99
C GLY A 114 -17.45 -12.42 24.58
N VAL A 115 -16.69 -11.87 23.62
CA VAL A 115 -16.58 -12.39 22.24
C VAL A 115 -15.13 -12.60 21.79
N ARG A 116 -14.17 -12.60 22.71
CA ARG A 116 -12.76 -12.85 22.40
C ARG A 116 -12.43 -14.31 22.13
N GLY A 117 -11.39 -14.52 21.32
CA GLY A 117 -10.82 -15.83 21.11
C GLY A 117 -10.08 -16.37 22.33
N SER A 118 -9.78 -17.67 22.33
CA SER A 118 -8.92 -18.29 23.35
C SER A 118 -7.46 -17.96 23.06
N ILE A 119 -6.66 -17.68 24.10
CA ILE A 119 -5.23 -17.39 23.99
C ILE A 119 -4.45 -18.39 24.84
N THR A 120 -3.45 -19.02 24.24
CA THR A 120 -2.53 -19.93 24.93
C THR A 120 -1.08 -19.47 24.75
N PHE A 121 -0.23 -19.81 25.72
CA PHE A 121 1.20 -19.53 25.68
C PHE A 121 1.97 -20.80 25.32
N GLU A 122 2.97 -20.67 24.45
CA GLU A 122 3.87 -21.72 23.99
C GLU A 122 5.31 -21.28 24.29
N GLY A 123 6.11 -22.16 24.91
CA GLY A 123 7.50 -21.91 25.27
C GLY A 123 8.03 -22.92 26.30
N GLU A 124 9.36 -22.96 26.46
CA GLU A 124 10.02 -23.72 27.53
C GLU A 124 9.94 -22.93 28.85
N ASP A 125 9.82 -23.63 29.98
CA ASP A 125 9.84 -23.08 31.34
C ASP A 125 8.87 -21.90 31.61
N LEU A 126 7.65 -21.98 31.05
CA LEU A 126 6.61 -20.97 31.28
C LEU A 126 6.23 -20.87 32.76
N PRO A 127 6.24 -19.66 33.37
CA PRO A 127 5.84 -19.47 34.76
C PRO A 127 4.41 -19.96 35.04
N LEU A 128 4.21 -20.57 36.21
CA LEU A 128 2.88 -20.91 36.70
C LEU A 128 2.05 -19.63 36.89
N GLY A 129 0.94 -19.51 36.15
CA GLY A 129 0.08 -18.33 36.17
C GLY A 129 0.17 -17.46 34.91
N LEU A 130 1.15 -17.66 34.05
CA LEU A 130 1.21 -17.02 32.73
C LEU A 130 0.14 -17.61 31.81
N ASN A 131 -1.05 -17.00 31.80
CA ASN A 131 -2.23 -17.50 31.10
C ASN A 131 -3.07 -16.36 30.50
N GLN A 132 -4.19 -16.71 29.85
CA GLN A 132 -5.08 -15.72 29.23
C GLN A 132 -5.62 -14.70 30.25
N GLN A 133 -6.02 -15.13 31.45
CA GLN A 133 -6.58 -14.24 32.47
C GLN A 133 -5.54 -13.20 32.93
N TRP A 134 -4.28 -13.61 33.05
CA TRP A 134 -3.16 -12.70 33.30
C TRP A 134 -3.01 -11.68 32.17
N LEU A 135 -3.01 -12.13 30.91
CA LEU A 135 -2.88 -11.22 29.75
C LEU A 135 -4.04 -10.21 29.67
N GLU A 136 -5.25 -10.64 30.04
CA GLU A 136 -6.44 -9.79 30.08
C GLU A 136 -6.36 -8.75 31.19
N HIS A 137 -5.78 -9.09 32.34
CA HIS A 137 -5.51 -8.14 33.41
C HIS A 137 -4.43 -7.12 33.02
N LEU A 138 -3.39 -7.59 32.32
CA LEU A 138 -2.33 -6.75 31.76
C LEU A 138 -2.88 -5.75 30.74
N LEU A 139 -3.65 -6.21 29.75
CA LEU A 139 -4.16 -5.37 28.65
C LEU A 139 -5.40 -4.54 29.02
N THR A 140 -5.40 -3.99 30.24
CA THR A 140 -6.39 -3.01 30.69
C THR A 140 -6.17 -1.64 30.04
N GLU A 141 -4.95 -1.31 29.59
CA GLU A 141 -4.66 -0.12 28.79
C GLU A 141 -4.09 -0.50 27.41
N ASP A 142 -4.44 0.27 26.38
CA ASP A 142 -3.92 0.06 25.03
C ASP A 142 -2.50 0.59 24.91
N VAL A 143 -1.54 -0.31 24.68
CA VAL A 143 -0.10 0.00 24.61
C VAL A 143 0.22 1.05 23.55
N ARG A 144 -0.51 1.04 22.42
CA ARG A 144 -0.30 2.00 21.32
C ARG A 144 -0.72 3.41 21.75
N ALA A 145 -1.87 3.54 22.39
CA ALA A 145 -2.33 4.81 22.95
C ALA A 145 -1.41 5.35 24.06
N ALA A 146 -0.96 4.48 24.97
CA ALA A 146 -0.03 4.82 26.05
C ALA A 146 1.32 5.31 25.52
N TYR A 147 1.89 4.60 24.52
CA TYR A 147 3.13 4.98 23.86
C TYR A 147 3.06 6.39 23.28
N GLY A 148 1.98 6.73 22.56
CA GLY A 148 1.86 8.03 21.93
C GLY A 148 1.95 9.17 22.94
N ALA A 149 1.29 9.04 24.10
CA ALA A 149 1.39 10.02 25.18
C ALA A 149 2.83 10.15 25.69
N ALA A 150 3.45 9.03 26.05
CA ALA A 150 4.83 9.02 26.56
C ALA A 150 5.85 9.54 25.54
N PHE A 151 5.64 9.25 24.25
CA PHE A 151 6.46 9.72 23.13
C PHE A 151 6.42 11.26 23.02
N ARG A 152 5.23 11.86 23.06
CA ARG A 152 5.12 13.33 22.98
C ARG A 152 5.77 14.03 24.16
N ASP A 153 5.60 13.52 25.37
CA ASP A 153 6.22 14.09 26.57
C ASP A 153 7.75 14.00 26.52
N LEU A 154 8.28 12.90 25.98
CA LEU A 154 9.71 12.69 25.79
C LEU A 154 10.34 13.74 24.86
N PHE A 155 9.70 14.03 23.73
CA PHE A 155 10.18 15.01 22.75
C PHE A 155 10.03 16.47 23.19
N GLN A 156 9.45 16.72 24.37
CA GLN A 156 9.46 18.04 25.01
C GLN A 156 10.67 18.24 25.95
N ARG A 157 11.40 17.17 26.30
CA ARG A 157 12.54 17.24 27.23
C ARG A 157 13.72 17.95 26.59
N SER A 158 14.33 18.88 27.33
CA SER A 158 15.51 19.63 26.87
C SER A 158 16.68 18.72 26.50
N ALA A 159 16.94 17.66 27.27
CA ALA A 159 18.01 16.70 26.97
C ALA A 159 17.84 16.01 25.60
N VAL A 160 16.60 15.66 25.23
CA VAL A 160 16.28 15.08 23.91
C VAL A 160 16.50 16.11 22.81
N LEU A 161 16.05 17.35 23.01
CA LEU A 161 16.24 18.43 22.03
C LEU A 161 17.73 18.77 21.84
N THR A 162 18.53 18.75 22.90
CA THR A 162 19.98 18.93 22.83
C THR A 162 20.64 17.79 22.05
N ALA A 163 20.27 16.53 22.33
CA ALA A 163 20.78 15.39 21.57
C ALA A 163 20.39 15.45 20.08
N MET A 164 19.16 15.90 19.78
CA MET A 164 18.71 16.14 18.40
C MET A 164 19.46 17.28 17.71
N ASN A 165 19.86 18.33 18.45
CA ASN A 165 20.69 19.40 17.93
C ASN A 165 22.09 18.89 17.56
N SER A 166 22.73 18.11 18.45
CA SER A 166 24.03 17.50 18.21
C SER A 166 24.03 16.57 16.99
N ILE A 167 23.08 15.64 16.90
CA ILE A 167 23.03 14.74 15.74
C ILE A 167 22.77 15.51 14.42
N THR A 168 21.96 16.57 14.44
CA THR A 168 21.71 17.40 13.25
C THR A 168 22.98 18.12 12.80
N ARG A 169 23.76 18.67 13.75
CA ARG A 169 25.07 19.27 13.50
C ARG A 169 26.02 18.26 12.85
N ASP A 170 26.22 17.13 13.51
CA ASP A 170 27.21 16.13 13.11
C ASP A 170 26.83 15.51 11.75
N GLN A 171 25.53 15.33 11.47
CA GLN A 171 25.05 14.82 10.19
C GLN A 171 25.33 15.80 9.03
N LEU A 172 25.10 17.11 9.25
CA LEU A 172 25.40 18.13 8.23
C LEU A 172 26.91 18.23 7.98
N GLN A 173 27.72 18.19 9.03
CA GLN A 173 29.18 18.25 8.90
C GLN A 173 29.74 17.01 8.19
N LEU A 174 29.37 15.80 8.61
CA LEU A 174 29.83 14.56 7.98
C LEU A 174 29.39 14.47 6.52
N SER A 175 28.11 14.76 6.22
CA SER A 175 27.60 14.66 4.85
C SER A 175 28.20 15.70 3.92
N ALA A 176 28.45 16.92 4.38
CA ALA A 176 29.12 17.95 3.59
C ALA A 176 30.58 17.57 3.32
N PHE A 177 31.28 17.03 4.32
CA PHE A 177 32.64 16.53 4.13
C PHE A 177 32.68 15.35 3.15
N ALA A 178 31.73 14.41 3.26
CA ALA A 178 31.58 13.31 2.30
C ALA A 178 31.31 13.82 0.88
N ALA A 179 30.48 14.85 0.73
CA ALA A 179 30.19 15.47 -0.55
C ALA A 179 31.41 16.17 -1.16
N LYS A 180 32.27 16.76 -0.32
CA LYS A 180 33.58 17.30 -0.74
C LYS A 180 34.49 16.19 -1.28
N LEU A 181 34.60 15.06 -0.57
CA LEU A 181 35.39 13.91 -1.05
C LEU A 181 34.86 13.29 -2.34
N GLN A 182 33.56 13.40 -2.59
CA GLN A 182 32.92 12.96 -3.83
C GLN A 182 33.03 13.99 -4.98
N GLY A 183 33.52 15.21 -4.70
CA GLY A 183 33.58 16.29 -5.67
C GLY A 183 32.24 16.99 -5.95
N HIS A 184 31.23 16.77 -5.11
CA HIS A 184 29.93 17.46 -5.20
C HIS A 184 29.95 18.84 -4.56
N LEU A 185 30.85 19.05 -3.58
CA LEU A 185 31.13 20.35 -2.95
C LEU A 185 32.61 20.70 -3.09
N ASP A 186 32.90 22.01 -3.15
CA ASP A 186 34.25 22.55 -3.02
C ASP A 186 34.56 22.97 -1.57
N ASP A 187 35.81 23.35 -1.29
CA ASP A 187 36.23 23.79 0.05
C ASP A 187 35.47 25.04 0.52
N THR A 188 35.13 25.95 -0.40
CA THR A 188 34.36 27.16 -0.10
C THR A 188 32.95 26.80 0.39
N SER A 189 32.28 25.87 -0.30
CA SER A 189 30.95 25.40 0.08
C SER A 189 30.99 24.62 1.39
N LEU A 190 32.00 23.77 1.60
CA LEU A 190 32.20 23.06 2.88
C LEU A 190 32.36 24.05 4.05
N GLN A 191 33.21 25.07 3.91
CA GLN A 191 33.38 26.12 4.93
C GLN A 191 32.09 26.89 5.17
N ARG A 192 31.28 27.12 4.14
CA ARG A 192 29.97 27.77 4.28
C ARG A 192 29.01 26.91 5.11
N VAL A 193 28.98 25.60 4.90
CA VAL A 193 28.19 24.68 5.74
C VAL A 193 28.66 24.74 7.19
N GLN A 194 29.97 24.64 7.44
CA GLN A 194 30.54 24.70 8.79
C GLN A 194 30.16 26.01 9.50
N ARG A 195 30.36 27.17 8.85
CA ARG A 195 29.98 28.48 9.38
C ARG A 195 28.47 28.60 9.67
N ALA A 196 27.63 28.09 8.78
CA ALA A 196 26.18 28.11 8.98
C ALA A 196 25.76 27.28 10.20
N VAL A 197 26.36 26.10 10.37
CA VAL A 197 26.14 25.19 11.49
C VAL A 197 26.67 25.76 12.82
N ASP A 198 27.76 26.52 12.77
CA ASP A 198 28.35 27.23 13.91
C ASP A 198 27.62 28.53 14.29
N GLY A 199 26.60 28.93 13.49
CA GLY A 199 25.70 30.03 13.82
C GLY A 199 26.11 31.40 13.30
N ASP A 200 26.89 31.45 12.21
CA ASP A 200 27.25 32.70 11.54
C ASP A 200 26.00 33.52 11.15
N ALA A 201 25.88 34.74 11.70
CA ALA A 201 24.73 35.61 11.51
C ALA A 201 24.54 36.13 10.07
N SER A 202 25.57 36.02 9.23
CA SER A 202 25.50 36.38 7.80
C SER A 202 24.83 35.29 6.95
N LEU A 203 24.67 34.08 7.48
CA LEU A 203 24.09 32.94 6.79
C LEU A 203 22.70 32.62 7.32
N ILE A 204 21.93 31.91 6.49
CA ILE A 204 20.68 31.28 6.88
C ILE A 204 20.79 29.77 6.66
N ILE A 205 20.14 29.01 7.52
CA ILE A 205 19.90 27.57 7.34
C ILE A 205 18.42 27.31 7.57
N ALA A 206 17.74 26.82 6.53
CA ALA A 206 16.29 26.74 6.52
C ALA A 206 15.81 25.40 5.96
N PRO A 207 14.83 24.73 6.58
CA PRO A 207 14.17 23.63 5.92
C PRO A 207 13.33 24.17 4.75
N LEU A 208 13.19 23.39 3.67
CA LEU A 208 12.36 23.76 2.52
C LEU A 208 10.91 23.37 2.73
N GLN A 209 9.97 24.16 2.22
CA GLN A 209 8.54 23.84 2.12
C GLN A 209 8.10 23.71 0.65
N LEU A 210 7.12 22.84 0.39
CA LEU A 210 6.52 22.65 -0.94
C LEU A 210 5.29 23.53 -1.06
N ARG A 211 5.28 24.58 -1.88
CA ARG A 211 4.23 25.63 -1.84
C ARG A 211 4.21 26.38 -0.49
N ASP A 212 3.55 27.52 -0.49
CA ASP A 212 3.51 28.41 0.67
C ASP A 212 2.53 27.98 1.78
N ASP A 213 1.66 27.01 1.48
CA ASP A 213 0.61 26.52 2.38
C ASP A 213 0.90 25.17 3.04
N THR A 214 2.12 24.64 2.90
CA THR A 214 2.54 23.37 3.51
C THR A 214 3.57 23.56 4.59
N ARG A 215 3.71 22.55 5.47
CA ARG A 215 4.79 22.52 6.45
C ARG A 215 6.13 22.14 5.82
N PRO A 216 7.26 22.51 6.45
CA PRO A 216 8.57 22.21 5.91
C PRO A 216 8.82 20.70 5.82
N LEU A 217 9.54 20.31 4.77
CA LEU A 217 9.98 18.95 4.50
C LEU A 217 11.04 18.53 5.52
N LEU A 218 11.04 17.24 5.87
CA LEU A 218 12.07 16.62 6.67
C LEU A 218 13.38 16.51 5.88
N GLY A 219 14.45 17.13 6.37
CA GLY A 219 15.81 16.89 5.89
C GLY A 219 16.17 17.55 4.56
N LEU A 220 15.25 18.26 3.89
CA LEU A 220 15.62 19.16 2.79
C LEU A 220 15.96 20.53 3.37
N VAL A 221 17.22 20.92 3.28
CA VAL A 221 17.75 22.12 3.94
C VAL A 221 18.46 22.99 2.92
N ALA A 222 18.11 24.27 2.91
CA ALA A 222 18.78 25.30 2.13
C ALA A 222 19.71 26.11 3.03
N ILE A 223 20.94 26.36 2.56
CA ILE A 223 21.89 27.28 3.17
C ILE A 223 22.21 28.39 2.16
N ALA A 224 22.09 29.64 2.59
CA ALA A 224 22.38 30.80 1.75
C ALA A 224 22.86 31.99 2.59
N SER A 225 23.27 33.05 1.91
CA SER A 225 23.49 34.35 2.55
C SER A 225 22.16 34.95 3.00
N ARG A 226 22.14 35.61 4.16
CA ARG A 226 20.99 36.39 4.62
C ARG A 226 20.81 37.67 3.78
N SER A 227 21.84 38.10 3.05
CA SER A 227 21.76 39.22 2.11
C SER A 227 21.29 38.74 0.73
N PRO A 228 20.17 39.25 0.20
CA PRO A 228 19.62 38.85 -1.12
C PRO A 228 20.48 39.28 -2.32
N SER A 229 21.62 39.96 -2.08
CA SER A 229 22.57 40.38 -3.12
C SER A 229 23.62 39.32 -3.48
N GLN A 230 23.63 38.17 -2.81
CA GLN A 230 24.54 37.05 -3.03
C GLN A 230 23.75 35.77 -3.28
N ASP A 231 23.45 35.50 -4.54
CA ASP A 231 22.76 34.28 -4.96
C ASP A 231 23.75 33.11 -5.10
N ASP A 232 24.15 32.54 -3.96
CA ASP A 232 24.82 31.24 -3.91
C ASP A 232 24.10 30.36 -2.87
N TRP A 233 23.29 29.42 -3.35
CA TRP A 233 22.51 28.50 -2.54
C TRP A 233 23.18 27.14 -2.45
N LEU A 234 23.16 26.53 -1.26
CA LEU A 234 23.45 25.12 -1.07
C LEU A 234 22.17 24.40 -0.69
N LEU A 235 21.91 23.26 -1.31
CA LEU A 235 20.82 22.37 -0.95
C LEU A 235 21.39 21.07 -0.38
N TYR A 236 21.04 20.77 0.86
CA TYR A 236 21.16 19.44 1.43
C TYR A 236 19.85 18.68 1.20
N ALA A 237 19.94 17.57 0.47
CA ALA A 237 18.85 16.67 0.17
C ALA A 237 19.35 15.23 0.27
N PRO A 238 19.39 14.64 1.49
CA PRO A 238 19.97 13.32 1.70
C PRO A 238 19.18 12.27 0.92
N GLN A 239 19.90 11.36 0.25
CA GLN A 239 19.36 10.30 -0.59
C GLN A 239 18.39 10.83 -1.65
N SER A 240 18.69 12.01 -2.20
CA SER A 240 17.83 12.58 -3.23
C SER A 240 17.79 11.67 -4.47
N PRO A 241 16.68 11.69 -5.22
CA PRO A 241 16.59 11.00 -6.51
C PRO A 241 17.56 11.55 -7.57
N GLY A 242 18.17 12.72 -7.32
CA GLY A 242 19.20 13.29 -8.19
C GLY A 242 20.60 12.68 -7.97
N GLY A 243 20.73 11.67 -7.11
CA GLY A 243 21.97 10.90 -6.95
C GLY A 243 23.06 11.57 -6.10
N GLN A 244 22.77 12.73 -5.48
CA GLN A 244 23.69 13.46 -4.61
C GLN A 244 22.97 13.92 -3.33
N ASP A 245 23.73 14.07 -2.24
CA ASP A 245 23.19 14.60 -0.98
C ASP A 245 23.29 16.12 -0.89
N TRP A 246 24.21 16.73 -1.64
CA TRP A 246 24.49 18.16 -1.62
C TRP A 246 24.57 18.72 -3.03
N TYR A 247 23.93 19.87 -3.24
CA TYR A 247 23.90 20.58 -4.52
C TYR A 247 24.35 22.03 -4.33
N THR A 248 25.17 22.52 -5.25
CA THR A 248 25.54 23.94 -5.38
C THR A 248 24.66 24.58 -6.46
N LEU A 249 23.95 25.65 -6.10
CA LEU A 249 22.90 26.23 -6.92
C LEU A 249 23.05 27.74 -6.97
N SER A 250 22.95 28.30 -8.17
CA SER A 250 23.15 29.74 -8.39
C SER A 250 21.94 30.60 -8.04
N THR A 251 20.74 30.03 -7.82
CA THR A 251 19.54 30.80 -7.42
C THR A 251 18.52 29.88 -6.74
N LEU A 252 17.61 30.46 -5.95
CA LEU A 252 16.42 29.75 -5.44
C LEU A 252 15.54 29.22 -6.59
N ARG A 253 15.50 29.94 -7.72
CA ARG A 253 14.75 29.49 -8.91
C ARG A 253 15.33 28.20 -9.48
N GLN A 254 16.66 28.08 -9.57
CA GLN A 254 17.31 26.85 -10.03
C GLN A 254 17.00 25.68 -9.09
N MET A 255 17.10 25.92 -7.77
CA MET A 255 16.69 24.93 -6.77
C MET A 255 15.26 24.42 -6.98
N SER A 256 14.34 25.35 -7.23
CA SER A 256 12.94 25.03 -7.48
C SER A 256 12.73 24.25 -8.78
N VAL A 257 13.54 24.49 -9.82
CA VAL A 257 13.48 23.74 -11.08
C VAL A 257 14.02 22.33 -10.89
N ASP A 258 15.15 22.17 -10.24
CA ASP A 258 15.79 20.86 -10.04
C ASP A 258 14.93 19.92 -9.19
N ILE A 259 14.35 20.44 -8.09
CA ILE A 259 13.38 19.68 -7.28
C ILE A 259 12.10 19.39 -8.07
N GLY A 260 11.68 20.32 -8.94
CA GLY A 260 10.57 20.09 -9.88
C GLY A 260 10.85 18.92 -10.82
N GLY A 261 12.09 18.80 -11.33
CA GLY A 261 12.54 17.69 -12.17
C GLY A 261 12.48 16.33 -11.46
N TRP A 262 12.68 16.28 -10.14
CA TRP A 262 12.50 15.02 -9.38
C TRP A 262 11.08 14.47 -9.47
N THR A 263 10.08 15.33 -9.73
CA THR A 263 8.69 14.91 -9.84
C THR A 263 8.38 14.12 -11.12
N GLU A 264 9.30 14.04 -12.07
CA GLU A 264 9.13 13.25 -13.30
C GLU A 264 9.12 11.74 -13.01
N THR A 265 9.92 11.29 -12.05
CA THR A 265 10.01 9.87 -11.68
C THR A 265 9.10 9.54 -10.50
N SER A 266 8.64 8.29 -10.43
CA SER A 266 7.86 7.83 -9.27
C SER A 266 8.72 7.88 -7.99
N GLU A 267 10.01 7.55 -8.08
CA GLU A 267 10.96 7.59 -6.96
C GLU A 267 11.11 8.99 -6.37
N GLY A 268 11.21 10.04 -7.21
CA GLY A 268 11.33 11.41 -6.71
C GLY A 268 10.02 11.95 -6.13
N ARG A 269 8.86 11.55 -6.68
CA ARG A 269 7.56 11.85 -6.05
C ARG A 269 7.42 11.19 -4.68
N ASP A 270 7.77 9.92 -4.56
CA ASP A 270 7.73 9.19 -3.29
C ASP A 270 8.72 9.77 -2.28
N TYR A 271 9.91 10.16 -2.72
CA TYR A 271 10.88 10.87 -1.91
C TYR A 271 10.26 12.13 -1.29
N LEU A 272 9.73 13.04 -2.11
CA LEU A 272 9.10 14.28 -1.63
C LEU A 272 7.89 14.02 -0.72
N LEU A 273 7.07 13.02 -1.06
CA LEU A 273 5.92 12.60 -0.27
C LEU A 273 6.33 12.09 1.13
N TRP A 274 7.40 11.31 1.21
CA TRP A 274 7.90 10.76 2.47
C TRP A 274 8.62 11.81 3.33
N ARG A 275 9.29 12.79 2.70
CA ARG A 275 9.82 13.95 3.41
C ARG A 275 8.72 14.89 3.91
N SER A 276 7.51 14.81 3.37
CA SER A 276 6.40 15.66 3.78
C SER A 276 5.91 15.37 5.20
N HIS A 277 5.44 16.41 5.87
CA HIS A 277 4.77 16.31 7.16
C HIS A 277 3.50 15.44 7.03
N ALA A 278 3.22 14.58 8.02
CA ALA A 278 2.13 13.60 7.93
C ALA A 278 0.75 14.23 7.64
N LEU A 279 0.49 15.41 8.21
CA LEU A 279 -0.75 16.17 7.99
C LEU A 279 -0.92 16.69 6.55
N ASP A 280 0.17 16.93 5.84
CA ASP A 280 0.15 17.50 4.49
C ASP A 280 0.32 16.42 3.41
N ARG A 281 0.65 15.18 3.81
CA ARG A 281 1.00 14.07 2.91
C ARG A 281 -0.11 13.74 1.92
N GLU A 282 -1.37 13.72 2.35
CA GLU A 282 -2.53 13.46 1.47
C GLU A 282 -2.63 14.53 0.36
N ALA A 283 -2.56 15.81 0.74
CA ALA A 283 -2.65 16.94 -0.18
C ALA A 283 -1.42 17.05 -1.11
N ILE A 284 -0.23 16.81 -0.59
CA ILE A 284 1.02 16.81 -1.37
C ILE A 284 1.03 15.63 -2.34
N GLY A 285 0.62 14.43 -1.93
CA GLY A 285 0.57 13.26 -2.82
C GLY A 285 -0.34 13.49 -4.01
N GLY A 286 -1.51 14.08 -3.79
CA GLY A 286 -2.41 14.47 -4.87
C GLY A 286 -1.84 15.59 -5.76
N TYR A 287 -1.22 16.61 -5.18
CA TYR A 287 -0.52 17.67 -5.92
C TYR A 287 0.61 17.10 -6.81
N LEU A 288 1.44 16.19 -6.30
CA LEU A 288 2.53 15.57 -7.06
C LEU A 288 2.02 14.71 -8.22
N LYS A 289 0.87 14.02 -8.05
CA LYS A 289 0.20 13.30 -9.14
C LYS A 289 -0.26 14.26 -10.25
N GLN A 290 -0.71 15.46 -9.89
CA GLN A 290 -1.12 16.46 -10.88
C GLN A 290 0.04 17.10 -11.59
N VAL A 291 1.11 17.46 -10.88
CA VAL A 291 2.34 17.99 -11.49
C VAL A 291 2.92 16.98 -12.49
N PHE A 292 2.85 15.69 -12.19
CA PHE A 292 3.25 14.64 -13.15
C PHE A 292 2.42 14.67 -14.45
N LYS A 293 1.09 14.87 -14.36
CA LYS A 293 0.22 14.98 -15.55
C LYS A 293 0.39 16.33 -16.27
N LEU A 294 0.57 17.40 -15.50
CA LEU A 294 0.61 18.80 -15.95
C LEU A 294 1.76 19.55 -15.23
N PRO A 295 3.01 19.48 -15.76
CA PRO A 295 4.18 20.07 -15.09
C PRO A 295 4.09 21.57 -14.82
N ASN A 296 3.28 22.31 -15.59
CA ASN A 296 3.03 23.73 -15.40
C ASN A 296 2.27 24.07 -14.11
N LEU A 297 1.70 23.08 -13.41
CA LEU A 297 1.08 23.26 -12.09
C LEU A 297 2.11 23.36 -10.95
N TRP A 298 3.40 23.11 -11.23
CA TRP A 298 4.46 23.23 -10.23
C TRP A 298 4.54 24.66 -9.67
N ARG A 299 4.35 24.79 -8.36
CA ARG A 299 4.38 26.05 -7.60
C ARG A 299 5.74 26.37 -6.98
N GLY A 300 6.68 25.44 -7.05
CA GLY A 300 8.03 25.61 -6.53
C GLY A 300 8.22 25.31 -5.04
N VAL A 301 9.42 25.63 -4.57
CA VAL A 301 9.85 25.48 -3.18
C VAL A 301 10.25 26.82 -2.59
N ALA A 302 10.12 26.95 -1.28
CA ALA A 302 10.60 28.12 -0.55
C ALA A 302 11.33 27.70 0.73
N PRO A 303 12.31 28.47 1.22
CA PRO A 303 12.85 28.31 2.57
C PRO A 303 11.78 28.68 3.60
N ALA A 304 11.59 27.84 4.60
CA ALA A 304 10.70 28.15 5.72
C ALA A 304 11.29 29.29 6.59
N PRO A 305 10.46 30.08 7.28
CA PRO A 305 10.93 31.13 8.18
C PRO A 305 11.84 30.59 9.30
N THR A 306 13.03 31.16 9.44
CA THR A 306 14.04 30.76 10.45
C THR A 306 14.41 31.94 11.36
N PRO A 307 13.74 32.11 12.51
CA PRO A 307 14.01 33.24 13.41
C PRO A 307 15.31 33.09 14.21
N TYR A 308 15.86 31.88 14.33
CA TYR A 308 17.00 31.58 15.20
C TYR A 308 18.36 31.93 14.55
N THR A 309 19.33 32.30 15.39
CA THR A 309 20.71 32.68 15.00
C THR A 309 21.71 32.24 16.08
N GLY A 310 23.02 32.28 15.79
CA GLY A 310 24.05 31.94 16.77
C GLY A 310 23.94 30.50 17.24
N ALA A 311 24.05 30.25 18.55
CA ALA A 311 24.00 28.91 19.13
C ALA A 311 22.67 28.16 18.85
N GLU A 312 21.60 28.89 18.53
CA GLU A 312 20.27 28.34 18.27
C GLU A 312 19.98 28.12 16.78
N VAL A 313 20.94 28.36 15.88
CA VAL A 313 20.74 28.36 14.43
C VAL A 313 20.06 27.10 13.89
N LEU A 314 20.31 25.93 14.51
CA LEU A 314 19.72 24.64 14.12
C LEU A 314 18.31 24.39 14.69
N ASN A 315 17.79 25.26 15.57
CA ASN A 315 16.51 25.04 16.25
C ASN A 315 15.35 24.89 15.26
N THR A 316 15.33 25.63 14.15
CA THR A 316 14.29 25.44 13.11
C THR A 316 14.31 24.02 12.57
N LEU A 317 15.49 23.45 12.29
CA LEU A 317 15.64 22.10 11.79
C LEU A 317 15.23 21.06 12.84
N VAL A 318 15.69 21.24 14.08
CA VAL A 318 15.38 20.34 15.21
C VAL A 318 13.88 20.34 15.51
N TYR A 319 13.24 21.51 15.57
CA TYR A 319 11.80 21.60 15.81
C TYR A 319 10.98 21.08 14.64
N ASN A 320 11.44 21.27 13.39
CA ASN A 320 10.81 20.66 12.23
C ASN A 320 10.91 19.13 12.28
N HIS A 321 12.10 18.58 12.58
CA HIS A 321 12.29 17.14 12.74
C HIS A 321 11.42 16.57 13.85
N ARG A 322 11.36 17.25 15.01
CA ARG A 322 10.47 16.88 16.12
C ARG A 322 9.01 16.89 15.70
N ALA A 323 8.55 17.98 15.08
CA ALA A 323 7.17 18.12 14.63
C ALA A 323 6.82 17.00 13.63
N TRP A 324 7.73 16.68 12.71
CA TRP A 324 7.58 15.58 11.78
C TRP A 324 7.47 14.23 12.51
N LEU A 325 8.35 13.92 13.47
CA LEU A 325 8.32 12.67 14.24
C LEU A 325 7.02 12.51 15.04
N VAL A 326 6.63 13.56 15.77
CA VAL A 326 5.38 13.58 16.53
C VAL A 326 4.21 13.37 15.58
N ALA A 327 4.13 14.10 14.48
CA ALA A 327 3.06 13.95 13.51
C ALA A 327 3.03 12.57 12.85
N GLN A 328 4.18 11.91 12.64
CA GLN A 328 4.19 10.51 12.20
C GLN A 328 3.51 9.62 13.25
N GLU A 329 3.90 9.72 14.52
CA GLU A 329 3.28 8.96 15.61
C GLU A 329 1.77 9.23 15.68
N GLU A 330 1.34 10.49 15.64
CA GLU A 330 -0.09 10.84 15.69
C GLU A 330 -0.86 10.35 14.46
N HIS A 331 -0.21 10.22 13.32
CA HIS A 331 -0.80 9.61 12.14
C HIS A 331 -1.00 8.09 12.31
N HIS A 332 -0.17 7.43 13.11
CA HIS A 332 -0.32 6.00 13.44
C HIS A 332 -1.35 5.77 14.54
N THR A 333 -1.39 6.63 15.56
CA THR A 333 -2.42 6.65 16.61
C THR A 333 -3.15 8.01 16.66
N PRO A 334 -4.11 8.24 15.75
CA PRO A 334 -4.92 9.46 15.72
C PRO A 334 -5.57 9.79 17.06
N TYR A 335 -5.80 11.08 17.30
CA TYR A 335 -6.39 11.56 18.55
C TYR A 335 -7.66 10.79 18.94
N GLY A 336 -8.59 10.58 17.99
CA GLY A 336 -9.83 9.87 18.25
C GLY A 336 -9.63 8.42 18.69
N TYR A 337 -8.56 7.75 18.24
CA TYR A 337 -8.20 6.41 18.73
C TYR A 337 -7.59 6.44 20.12
N ARG A 338 -6.72 7.40 20.39
CA ARG A 338 -6.08 7.55 21.72
C ARG A 338 -7.12 7.81 22.80
N THR A 339 -8.12 8.64 22.50
CA THR A 339 -9.22 8.97 23.42
C THR A 339 -10.39 8.00 23.38
N ALA A 340 -10.37 6.99 22.50
CA ALA A 340 -11.41 5.99 22.44
C ALA A 340 -11.49 5.17 23.74
N THR A 341 -12.64 4.56 24.02
CA THR A 341 -12.71 3.58 25.10
C THR A 341 -11.98 2.29 24.69
N ASN A 342 -11.54 1.51 25.67
CA ASN A 342 -10.94 0.19 25.39
C ASN A 342 -11.88 -0.70 24.58
N GLN A 343 -13.17 -0.69 24.89
CA GLN A 343 -14.18 -1.44 24.13
C GLN A 343 -14.23 -1.03 22.65
N GLN A 344 -14.14 0.28 22.34
CA GLN A 344 -14.11 0.75 20.95
C GLN A 344 -12.87 0.27 20.21
N ARG A 345 -11.68 0.33 20.84
CA ARG A 345 -10.43 -0.18 20.26
C ARG A 345 -10.45 -1.69 20.06
N GLN A 346 -10.95 -2.43 21.03
CA GLN A 346 -11.06 -3.89 20.98
C GLN A 346 -12.04 -4.35 19.89
N ASN A 347 -13.19 -3.68 19.76
CA ASN A 347 -14.14 -3.91 18.67
C ASN A 347 -13.48 -3.62 17.30
N PHE A 348 -12.74 -2.52 17.18
CA PHE A 348 -11.98 -2.21 15.97
C PHE A 348 -10.95 -3.29 15.61
N THR A 349 -10.20 -3.80 16.60
CA THR A 349 -9.27 -4.92 16.43
C THR A 349 -10.00 -6.17 15.94
N ARG A 350 -11.14 -6.54 16.55
CA ARG A 350 -11.93 -7.70 16.11
C ARG A 350 -12.48 -7.54 14.70
N MET A 351 -13.09 -6.39 14.36
CA MET A 351 -13.64 -6.15 13.01
C MET A 351 -12.56 -6.21 11.94
N THR A 352 -11.36 -5.70 12.23
CA THR A 352 -10.21 -5.79 11.32
C THR A 352 -9.71 -7.22 11.18
N CYS A 353 -9.71 -8.00 12.28
CA CYS A 353 -9.38 -9.42 12.27
C CYS A 353 -10.37 -10.22 11.39
N GLU A 354 -11.67 -9.97 11.53
CA GLU A 354 -12.70 -10.57 10.67
C GLU A 354 -12.53 -10.17 9.20
N LEU A 355 -12.30 -8.88 8.92
CA LEU A 355 -12.09 -8.40 7.54
C LEU A 355 -10.89 -9.10 6.91
N ARG A 356 -9.78 -9.19 7.63
CA ARG A 356 -8.58 -9.89 7.19
C ARG A 356 -8.87 -11.36 6.91
N ALA A 357 -9.54 -12.07 7.82
CA ALA A 357 -9.90 -13.47 7.62
C ALA A 357 -10.79 -13.67 6.38
N LEU A 358 -11.79 -12.80 6.17
CA LEU A 358 -12.66 -12.86 4.99
C LEU A 358 -11.91 -12.53 3.70
N LYS A 359 -10.97 -11.58 3.72
CA LYS A 359 -10.09 -11.27 2.59
C LYS A 359 -9.11 -12.41 2.29
N THR A 360 -8.60 -13.10 3.32
CA THR A 360 -7.81 -14.33 3.13
C THR A 360 -8.63 -15.41 2.43
N ILE A 361 -9.87 -15.62 2.86
CA ILE A 361 -10.81 -16.55 2.20
C ILE A 361 -11.10 -16.09 0.76
N GLU A 362 -11.25 -14.79 0.52
CA GLU A 362 -11.46 -14.23 -0.82
C GLU A 362 -10.32 -14.58 -1.77
N VAL A 363 -9.07 -14.44 -1.33
CA VAL A 363 -7.90 -14.76 -2.18
C VAL A 363 -7.76 -16.26 -2.43
N ARG A 364 -8.01 -17.11 -1.43
CA ARG A 364 -7.87 -18.57 -1.53
C ARG A 364 -9.03 -19.23 -2.28
N GLU A 365 -10.26 -18.89 -1.94
CA GLU A 365 -11.48 -19.56 -2.41
C GLU A 365 -12.44 -18.62 -3.19
N GLY A 366 -12.35 -17.31 -2.95
CA GLY A 366 -13.35 -16.33 -3.37
C GLY A 366 -13.12 -15.63 -4.71
N GLY A 367 -11.91 -15.60 -5.25
CA GLY A 367 -11.58 -14.92 -6.51
C GLY A 367 -12.36 -15.44 -7.73
N PHE A 368 -12.67 -14.55 -8.67
CA PHE A 368 -13.15 -14.95 -10.00
C PHE A 368 -12.00 -15.60 -10.78
N VAL A 369 -12.28 -16.61 -11.59
CA VAL A 369 -11.27 -17.15 -12.52
C VAL A 369 -10.90 -16.04 -13.52
N SER A 370 -9.61 -15.74 -13.64
CA SER A 370 -9.12 -14.78 -14.64
C SER A 370 -9.38 -15.29 -16.05
N TYR A 371 -9.50 -14.36 -17.01
CA TYR A 371 -9.76 -14.74 -18.40
C TYR A 371 -8.64 -15.59 -19.01
N GLU A 372 -7.38 -15.28 -18.70
CA GLU A 372 -6.22 -16.05 -19.15
C GLU A 372 -6.25 -17.47 -18.58
N ARG A 373 -6.46 -17.63 -17.27
CA ARG A 373 -6.59 -18.95 -16.64
C ARG A 373 -7.77 -19.73 -17.22
N PHE A 374 -8.87 -19.05 -17.54
CA PHE A 374 -9.99 -19.69 -18.24
C PHE A 374 -9.58 -20.13 -19.66
N CYS A 375 -8.93 -19.28 -20.45
CA CYS A 375 -8.47 -19.60 -21.80
C CYS A 375 -7.47 -20.76 -21.80
N HIS A 376 -6.54 -20.76 -20.85
CA HIS A 376 -5.59 -21.85 -20.60
C HIS A 376 -6.31 -23.17 -20.36
N GLN A 377 -7.22 -23.19 -19.39
CA GLN A 377 -7.99 -24.40 -19.07
C GLN A 377 -8.89 -24.84 -20.22
N LEU A 378 -9.48 -23.90 -20.95
CA LEU A 378 -10.34 -24.15 -22.10
C LEU A 378 -9.54 -24.84 -23.21
N ILE A 379 -8.40 -24.26 -23.63
CA ILE A 379 -7.60 -24.82 -24.72
C ILE A 379 -6.88 -26.09 -24.30
N LYS A 380 -6.42 -26.19 -23.05
CA LYS A 380 -5.88 -27.43 -22.47
C LYS A 380 -6.88 -28.56 -22.62
N ARG A 381 -8.11 -28.35 -22.16
CA ARG A 381 -9.18 -29.36 -22.22
C ARG A 381 -9.48 -29.76 -23.66
N GLN A 382 -9.57 -28.79 -24.57
CA GLN A 382 -9.81 -29.07 -25.99
C GLN A 382 -8.70 -29.92 -26.62
N ILE A 383 -7.42 -29.65 -26.29
CA ILE A 383 -6.31 -30.47 -26.78
C ILE A 383 -6.37 -31.86 -26.17
N GLU A 384 -6.48 -31.97 -24.85
CA GLU A 384 -6.49 -33.27 -24.14
C GLU A 384 -7.66 -34.15 -24.62
N GLU A 385 -8.84 -33.57 -24.89
CA GLU A 385 -9.98 -34.29 -25.48
C GLU A 385 -9.69 -34.80 -26.90
N VAL A 386 -9.07 -33.97 -27.77
CA VAL A 386 -8.70 -34.40 -29.13
C VAL A 386 -7.62 -35.47 -29.11
N LEU A 387 -6.59 -35.32 -28.28
CA LEU A 387 -5.52 -36.32 -28.15
C LEU A 387 -6.07 -37.65 -27.63
N LEU A 388 -6.92 -37.60 -26.59
CA LEU A 388 -7.55 -38.78 -26.04
C LEU A 388 -8.41 -39.50 -27.08
N SER A 389 -9.17 -38.76 -27.90
CA SER A 389 -9.98 -39.32 -29.00
C SER A 389 -9.14 -40.02 -30.07
N ARG A 390 -7.84 -39.72 -30.14
CA ARG A 390 -6.86 -40.29 -31.08
C ARG A 390 -5.92 -41.30 -30.42
N GLY A 391 -6.19 -41.70 -29.17
CA GLY A 391 -5.42 -42.70 -28.43
C GLY A 391 -4.12 -42.17 -27.82
N GLU A 392 -3.93 -40.85 -27.74
CA GLU A 392 -2.76 -40.21 -27.11
C GLU A 392 -3.19 -39.57 -25.77
N GLN A 393 -2.67 -40.09 -24.65
CA GLN A 393 -2.93 -39.50 -23.32
C GLN A 393 -1.71 -38.68 -22.89
N VAL A 394 -1.81 -37.36 -23.04
CA VAL A 394 -0.74 -36.42 -22.70
C VAL A 394 -1.30 -35.35 -21.78
N ALA A 395 -0.60 -35.07 -20.69
CA ALA A 395 -0.89 -33.92 -19.84
C ALA A 395 -0.36 -32.66 -20.53
N VAL A 396 -1.26 -31.81 -21.00
CA VAL A 396 -0.91 -30.66 -21.84
C VAL A 396 -0.75 -29.40 -20.99
N ASN A 397 0.31 -28.64 -21.27
CA ASN A 397 0.46 -27.27 -20.81
C ASN A 397 0.49 -26.31 -22.02
N PRO A 398 -0.62 -25.60 -22.33
CA PRO A 398 -0.71 -24.67 -23.44
C PRO A 398 0.35 -23.55 -23.45
N ASP A 399 0.90 -23.15 -22.30
CA ASP A 399 1.96 -22.14 -22.23
C ASP A 399 3.33 -22.65 -22.68
N ARG A 400 3.46 -23.97 -22.83
CA ARG A 400 4.65 -24.61 -23.41
C ARG A 400 4.45 -25.02 -24.87
N ILE A 401 3.36 -24.56 -25.48
CA ILE A 401 3.09 -24.70 -26.91
C ILE A 401 3.20 -23.30 -27.52
N PHE A 402 4.14 -23.13 -28.44
CA PHE A 402 4.40 -21.86 -29.10
C PHE A 402 3.87 -21.90 -30.52
N VAL A 403 3.04 -20.92 -30.88
CA VAL A 403 2.51 -20.76 -32.23
C VAL A 403 3.24 -19.61 -32.90
N GLU A 404 3.79 -19.88 -34.08
CA GLU A 404 4.45 -18.90 -34.93
C GLU A 404 3.59 -18.71 -36.18
N ILE A 405 2.89 -17.57 -36.26
CA ILE A 405 1.95 -17.27 -37.35
C ILE A 405 2.72 -16.80 -38.58
N GLU A 406 3.63 -15.86 -38.36
CA GLU A 406 4.61 -15.37 -39.33
C GLU A 406 6.01 -15.44 -38.70
N ARG A 407 7.05 -15.36 -39.54
CA ARG A 407 8.43 -15.48 -39.08
C ARG A 407 8.78 -14.41 -38.05
N GLY A 408 9.14 -14.83 -36.84
CA GLY A 408 9.46 -13.93 -35.72
C GLY A 408 8.24 -13.44 -34.93
N GLN A 409 7.02 -13.80 -35.32
CA GLN A 409 5.80 -13.54 -34.57
C GLN A 409 5.36 -14.81 -33.83
N GLN A 410 6.00 -15.06 -32.69
CA GLN A 410 5.75 -16.21 -31.83
C GLN A 410 4.99 -15.79 -30.57
N MET A 411 4.00 -16.59 -30.16
CA MET A 411 3.30 -16.44 -28.88
C MET A 411 2.92 -17.80 -28.30
N THR A 412 2.63 -17.87 -27.01
CA THR A 412 2.09 -19.10 -26.41
C THR A 412 0.68 -19.37 -26.91
N LEU A 413 0.27 -20.63 -26.90
CA LEU A 413 -1.07 -21.00 -27.34
C LEU A 413 -2.16 -20.38 -26.46
N THR A 414 -1.93 -20.25 -25.15
CA THR A 414 -2.83 -19.52 -24.25
C THR A 414 -3.03 -18.08 -24.71
N ARG A 415 -1.95 -17.36 -25.05
CA ARG A 415 -2.02 -15.98 -25.52
C ARG A 415 -2.76 -15.89 -26.85
N LEU A 416 -2.46 -16.78 -27.79
CA LEU A 416 -3.14 -16.80 -29.07
C LEU A 416 -4.67 -16.86 -28.92
N ILE A 417 -5.13 -17.68 -27.97
CA ILE A 417 -6.56 -17.81 -27.65
C ILE A 417 -7.08 -16.60 -26.86
N ALA A 418 -6.36 -16.14 -25.83
CA ALA A 418 -6.77 -15.02 -24.99
C ALA A 418 -6.85 -13.68 -25.77
N ASP A 419 -5.88 -13.42 -26.64
CA ASP A 419 -5.86 -12.25 -27.52
C ASP A 419 -6.82 -12.40 -28.71
N GLU A 420 -7.54 -13.53 -28.80
CA GLU A 420 -8.42 -13.90 -29.91
C GLU A 420 -7.77 -13.72 -31.29
N VAL A 421 -6.49 -14.07 -31.41
CA VAL A 421 -5.72 -13.92 -32.66
C VAL A 421 -6.17 -14.98 -33.66
N HIS A 422 -6.88 -14.53 -34.69
CA HIS A 422 -7.36 -15.38 -35.77
C HIS A 422 -6.30 -15.55 -36.86
N PHE A 423 -6.07 -16.79 -37.31
CA PHE A 423 -5.18 -17.06 -38.42
C PHE A 423 -5.65 -18.24 -39.29
N TYR A 424 -5.11 -18.33 -40.50
CA TYR A 424 -5.38 -19.39 -41.47
C TYR A 424 -4.13 -20.24 -41.68
N SER A 425 -4.32 -21.55 -41.90
CA SER A 425 -3.26 -22.53 -42.05
C SER A 425 -2.96 -22.92 -43.51
N ASP A 426 -3.57 -22.25 -44.48
CA ASP A 426 -3.57 -22.69 -45.88
C ASP A 426 -2.17 -22.66 -46.53
N ASN A 427 -1.28 -21.81 -46.00
CA ASN A 427 0.10 -21.68 -46.45
C ASN A 427 1.10 -22.52 -45.62
N ALA A 428 0.65 -23.24 -44.59
CA ALA A 428 1.53 -23.97 -43.66
C ALA A 428 2.44 -24.97 -44.39
N ASP A 429 1.88 -25.69 -45.36
CA ASP A 429 2.61 -26.68 -46.16
C ASP A 429 3.53 -26.06 -47.21
N ARG A 430 3.27 -24.81 -47.62
CA ARG A 430 4.01 -24.11 -48.69
C ARG A 430 5.19 -23.31 -48.14
N ASP A 431 4.94 -22.54 -47.09
CA ASP A 431 5.87 -21.53 -46.57
C ASP A 431 6.48 -21.94 -45.22
N GLY A 432 6.04 -23.08 -44.65
CA GLY A 432 6.44 -23.55 -43.31
C GLY A 432 5.76 -22.78 -42.16
N TYR A 433 4.82 -21.89 -42.48
CA TYR A 433 4.10 -21.02 -41.57
C TYR A 433 2.62 -20.92 -41.97
N PRO A 434 1.69 -20.86 -41.01
CA PRO A 434 1.87 -20.91 -39.57
C PRO A 434 2.34 -22.30 -39.10
N ARG A 435 3.02 -22.38 -37.96
CA ARG A 435 3.42 -23.64 -37.31
C ARG A 435 3.28 -23.54 -35.80
N PHE A 436 3.30 -24.69 -35.13
CA PHE A 436 3.50 -24.71 -33.69
C PHE A 436 4.68 -25.60 -33.31
N THR A 437 5.33 -25.26 -32.21
CA THR A 437 6.41 -26.01 -31.60
C THR A 437 6.11 -26.21 -30.12
N VAL A 438 6.63 -27.29 -29.55
CA VAL A 438 6.46 -27.62 -28.14
C VAL A 438 7.80 -27.41 -27.44
N ALA A 439 7.77 -26.85 -26.23
CA ALA A 439 8.97 -26.65 -25.41
C ALA A 439 9.66 -27.99 -25.09
N THR A 440 10.98 -27.97 -24.88
CA THR A 440 11.77 -29.19 -24.63
C THR A 440 11.39 -29.91 -23.33
N ASP A 441 10.83 -29.20 -22.36
CA ASP A 441 10.37 -29.72 -21.08
C ASP A 441 8.89 -30.14 -21.08
N HIS A 442 8.20 -30.00 -22.21
CA HIS A 442 6.82 -30.45 -22.38
C HIS A 442 6.77 -31.79 -23.12
N PRO A 443 5.88 -32.73 -22.73
CA PRO A 443 5.72 -34.00 -23.44
C PRO A 443 5.47 -33.82 -24.95
N PRO A 444 5.98 -34.69 -25.82
CA PRO A 444 5.72 -34.58 -27.25
C PRO A 444 4.22 -34.72 -27.54
N ILE A 445 3.72 -33.96 -28.52
CA ILE A 445 2.34 -34.04 -28.99
C ILE A 445 2.38 -34.48 -30.46
N ASN A 446 1.95 -35.71 -30.74
CA ASN A 446 2.10 -36.31 -32.07
C ASN A 446 0.82 -36.22 -32.90
N GLN A 447 -0.35 -36.14 -32.26
CA GLN A 447 -1.66 -36.18 -32.91
C GLN A 447 -2.33 -34.80 -33.01
N LEU A 448 -1.59 -33.70 -32.86
CA LEU A 448 -2.07 -32.33 -33.04
C LEU A 448 -1.37 -31.66 -34.24
N SER A 449 -2.12 -30.95 -35.08
CA SER A 449 -1.57 -30.19 -36.22
C SER A 449 -1.96 -28.72 -36.15
N ILE A 450 -1.19 -27.85 -36.82
CA ILE A 450 -1.45 -26.41 -36.85
C ILE A 450 -2.84 -26.07 -37.43
N HIS A 451 -3.40 -26.92 -38.30
CA HIS A 451 -4.77 -26.76 -38.82
C HIS A 451 -5.83 -26.81 -37.71
N HIS A 452 -5.63 -27.63 -36.67
CA HIS A 452 -6.53 -27.70 -35.52
C HIS A 452 -6.49 -26.38 -34.73
N VAL A 453 -5.27 -25.88 -34.48
CA VAL A 453 -5.05 -24.61 -33.79
C VAL A 453 -5.64 -23.45 -34.59
N ALA A 454 -5.44 -23.41 -35.91
CA ALA A 454 -6.05 -22.42 -36.79
C ALA A 454 -7.58 -22.52 -36.80
N GLY A 455 -8.12 -23.73 -36.72
CA GLY A 455 -9.55 -23.98 -36.55
C GLY A 455 -10.10 -23.41 -35.25
N TRP A 456 -9.47 -23.74 -34.11
CA TRP A 456 -9.86 -23.22 -32.80
C TRP A 456 -9.67 -21.71 -32.67
N SER A 457 -8.61 -21.15 -33.25
CA SER A 457 -8.39 -19.70 -33.25
C SER A 457 -9.63 -18.95 -33.75
N ARG A 458 -10.35 -19.51 -34.74
CA ARG A 458 -11.52 -18.90 -35.38
C ARG A 458 -12.86 -19.32 -34.77
N THR A 459 -12.95 -20.51 -34.18
CA THR A 459 -14.24 -21.10 -33.76
C THR A 459 -14.43 -21.20 -32.26
N LEU A 460 -13.36 -21.11 -31.46
CA LEU A 460 -13.44 -21.41 -30.02
C LEU A 460 -14.23 -20.35 -29.23
N ARG A 461 -14.22 -19.09 -29.69
CA ARG A 461 -14.92 -17.94 -29.09
C ARG A 461 -14.77 -17.88 -27.55
N PRO A 462 -13.54 -17.75 -27.06
CA PRO A 462 -13.25 -17.81 -25.62
C PRO A 462 -13.98 -16.71 -24.83
N GLY A 463 -14.16 -15.50 -25.38
CA GLY A 463 -14.93 -14.44 -24.72
C GLY A 463 -16.38 -14.82 -24.41
N GLU A 464 -17.10 -15.38 -25.39
CA GLU A 464 -18.49 -15.84 -25.22
C GLU A 464 -18.57 -16.96 -24.17
N LYS A 465 -17.68 -17.95 -24.26
CA LYS A 465 -17.63 -19.06 -23.29
C LYS A 465 -17.27 -18.60 -21.88
N TYR A 466 -16.46 -17.56 -21.75
CA TYR A 466 -16.15 -16.95 -20.46
C TYR A 466 -17.37 -16.26 -19.86
N ILE A 467 -18.13 -15.49 -20.65
CA ILE A 467 -19.39 -14.88 -20.22
C ILE A 467 -20.38 -15.96 -19.75
N ASP A 468 -20.50 -17.06 -20.48
CA ASP A 468 -21.37 -18.18 -20.11
C ASP A 468 -20.93 -18.82 -18.79
N MET A 469 -19.62 -19.01 -18.59
CA MET A 469 -19.06 -19.48 -17.32
C MET A 469 -19.37 -18.52 -16.17
N LEU A 470 -19.16 -17.22 -16.35
CA LEU A 470 -19.48 -16.23 -15.31
C LEU A 470 -20.96 -16.28 -14.91
N ARG A 471 -21.84 -16.42 -15.90
CA ARG A 471 -23.29 -16.55 -15.66
C ARG A 471 -23.64 -17.83 -14.90
N ALA A 472 -23.14 -18.98 -15.37
CA ALA A 472 -23.49 -20.28 -14.82
C ALA A 472 -22.89 -20.53 -13.42
N THR A 473 -21.70 -19.99 -13.14
CA THR A 473 -20.96 -20.27 -11.90
C THR A 473 -21.12 -19.18 -10.86
N TYR A 474 -21.15 -17.90 -11.25
CA TYR A 474 -21.09 -16.79 -10.30
C TYR A 474 -22.39 -15.99 -10.18
N ILE A 475 -23.19 -15.88 -11.24
CA ILE A 475 -24.49 -15.19 -11.23
C ILE A 475 -25.61 -16.12 -10.78
N ASP A 476 -25.60 -17.38 -11.24
CA ASP A 476 -26.58 -18.37 -10.83
C ASP A 476 -26.61 -18.49 -9.31
N ARG A 477 -27.81 -18.29 -8.73
CA ARG A 477 -27.96 -18.18 -7.28
C ARG A 477 -27.62 -19.46 -6.54
N SER A 478 -27.73 -20.63 -7.17
CA SER A 478 -27.44 -21.90 -6.51
C SER A 478 -25.93 -22.15 -6.43
N ASN A 479 -25.21 -21.86 -7.50
CA ASN A 479 -23.75 -22.06 -7.57
C ASN A 479 -22.96 -20.90 -6.96
N GLY A 480 -23.44 -19.67 -7.13
CA GLY A 480 -22.75 -18.44 -6.68
C GLY A 480 -23.02 -18.03 -5.23
N TYR A 481 -23.93 -18.72 -4.52
CA TYR A 481 -24.42 -18.29 -3.20
C TYR A 481 -23.29 -18.02 -2.20
N TYR A 482 -22.33 -18.93 -2.08
CA TYR A 482 -21.23 -18.77 -1.13
C TYR A 482 -20.38 -17.51 -1.42
N LYS A 483 -19.99 -17.30 -2.68
CA LYS A 483 -19.22 -16.12 -3.11
C LYS A 483 -20.00 -14.83 -2.90
N GLN A 484 -21.30 -14.84 -3.17
CA GLN A 484 -22.19 -13.73 -2.87
C GLN A 484 -22.18 -13.39 -1.36
N GLN A 485 -22.35 -14.39 -0.50
CA GLN A 485 -22.38 -14.15 0.94
C GLN A 485 -21.01 -13.71 1.48
N LEU A 486 -19.92 -14.22 0.90
CA LEU A 486 -18.56 -13.78 1.22
C LEU A 486 -18.35 -12.31 0.85
N TYR A 487 -18.72 -11.90 -0.37
CA TYR A 487 -18.67 -10.50 -0.81
C TYR A 487 -19.46 -9.58 0.11
N LYS A 488 -20.70 -9.98 0.46
CA LYS A 488 -21.54 -9.26 1.42
C LYS A 488 -20.86 -9.12 2.79
N GLY A 489 -20.27 -10.21 3.29
CA GLY A 489 -19.53 -10.20 4.55
C GLY A 489 -18.38 -9.20 4.52
N ILE A 490 -17.57 -9.24 3.45
CA ILE A 490 -16.42 -8.36 3.25
C ILE A 490 -16.84 -6.90 3.22
N ILE A 491 -17.80 -6.51 2.37
CA ILE A 491 -18.18 -5.11 2.20
C ILE A 491 -18.78 -4.52 3.48
N GLN A 492 -19.54 -5.32 4.25
CA GLN A 492 -20.06 -4.88 5.55
C GLN A 492 -18.93 -4.65 6.56
N ARG A 493 -17.93 -5.55 6.65
CA ARG A 493 -16.78 -5.36 7.54
C ARG A 493 -15.93 -4.17 7.11
N GLN A 494 -15.69 -4.02 5.81
CA GLN A 494 -14.92 -2.91 5.26
C GLN A 494 -15.58 -1.56 5.56
N MET A 495 -16.90 -1.43 5.35
CA MET A 495 -17.64 -0.21 5.72
C MET A 495 -17.55 0.09 7.23
N ARG A 496 -17.68 -0.91 8.11
CA ARG A 496 -17.56 -0.72 9.56
C ARG A 496 -16.15 -0.25 9.96
N VAL A 497 -15.13 -0.86 9.37
CA VAL A 497 -13.72 -0.46 9.57
C VAL A 497 -13.52 0.97 9.10
N ALA A 498 -13.99 1.34 7.91
CA ALA A 498 -13.88 2.69 7.37
C ALA A 498 -14.61 3.75 8.21
N VAL A 499 -15.84 3.47 8.67
CA VAL A 499 -16.59 4.36 9.58
C VAL A 499 -15.81 4.58 10.88
N THR A 500 -15.27 3.50 11.47
CA THR A 500 -14.51 3.58 12.73
C THR A 500 -13.17 4.30 12.56
N GLN A 501 -12.46 4.06 11.45
CA GLN A 501 -11.24 4.79 11.10
C GLN A 501 -11.52 6.28 10.86
N ALA A 502 -12.64 6.62 10.19
CA ALA A 502 -13.05 8.01 9.98
C ALA A 502 -13.35 8.72 11.31
N LEU A 503 -13.95 8.02 12.28
CA LEU A 503 -14.10 8.54 13.65
C LEU A 503 -12.74 8.77 14.31
N PHE A 504 -11.85 7.77 14.29
CA PHE A 504 -10.54 7.87 14.93
C PHE A 504 -9.67 8.97 14.35
N THR A 505 -9.72 9.16 13.03
CA THR A 505 -8.98 10.22 12.32
C THR A 505 -9.64 11.60 12.39
N GLY A 506 -10.80 11.72 13.05
CA GLY A 506 -11.52 12.98 13.19
C GLY A 506 -12.23 13.47 11.92
N ARG A 507 -12.31 12.64 10.88
CA ARG A 507 -13.04 12.93 9.63
C ARG A 507 -14.55 12.76 9.78
N LEU A 508 -14.97 12.02 10.80
CA LEU A 508 -16.37 11.78 11.12
C LEU A 508 -16.67 12.22 12.56
N VAL A 509 -17.77 12.94 12.73
CA VAL A 509 -18.24 13.37 14.06
C VAL A 509 -18.93 12.19 14.75
N LYS A 510 -18.70 12.01 16.06
CA LYS A 510 -19.20 10.87 16.86
C LYS A 510 -20.69 10.62 16.68
N GLN A 511 -21.49 11.68 16.57
CA GLN A 511 -22.94 11.59 16.44
C GLN A 511 -23.41 10.87 15.17
N HIS A 512 -22.63 10.92 14.09
CA HIS A 512 -23.01 10.33 12.80
C HIS A 512 -22.63 8.84 12.73
N VAL A 513 -21.73 8.39 13.60
CA VAL A 513 -21.19 7.01 13.60
C VAL A 513 -22.30 5.99 13.82
N ASP A 514 -23.10 6.17 14.85
CA ASP A 514 -24.16 5.21 15.20
C ASP A 514 -25.16 5.06 14.06
N GLU A 515 -25.49 6.16 13.37
CA GLU A 515 -26.43 6.15 12.26
C GLU A 515 -25.84 5.47 11.00
N LEU A 516 -24.56 5.70 10.70
CA LEU A 516 -23.86 5.00 9.62
C LEU A 516 -23.78 3.50 9.89
N LEU A 517 -23.46 3.09 11.13
CA LEU A 517 -23.38 1.68 11.51
C LEU A 517 -24.75 0.99 11.42
N LYS A 518 -25.84 1.67 11.80
CA LYS A 518 -27.21 1.15 11.60
C LYS A 518 -27.52 0.87 10.14
N VAL A 519 -27.10 1.75 9.21
CA VAL A 519 -27.27 1.51 7.76
C VAL A 519 -26.56 0.23 7.33
N VAL A 520 -25.33 0.00 7.80
CA VAL A 520 -24.57 -1.21 7.48
C VAL A 520 -25.21 -2.47 8.09
N GLU A 521 -25.70 -2.36 9.33
CA GLU A 521 -26.39 -3.44 10.05
C GLU A 521 -27.72 -3.82 9.43
N ALA A 522 -28.45 -2.86 8.85
CA ALA A 522 -29.72 -3.12 8.18
C ALA A 522 -29.60 -4.12 7.02
N PHE A 523 -28.40 -4.32 6.45
CA PHE A 523 -28.16 -5.34 5.43
C PHE A 523 -28.08 -6.77 5.98
N ASN A 524 -28.07 -6.98 7.30
CA ASN A 524 -28.15 -8.33 7.88
C ASN A 524 -29.50 -8.99 7.62
N HIS A 525 -30.53 -8.20 7.32
CA HIS A 525 -31.87 -8.66 6.99
C HIS A 525 -32.30 -8.13 5.62
N PRO A 526 -33.19 -8.82 4.89
CA PRO A 526 -33.78 -8.29 3.67
C PRO A 526 -34.50 -6.96 3.96
N GLN A 527 -34.14 -5.90 3.25
CA GLN A 527 -34.84 -4.62 3.36
C GLN A 527 -36.03 -4.59 2.40
N ALA A 528 -37.10 -3.90 2.79
CA ALA A 528 -38.25 -3.73 1.92
C ALA A 528 -37.85 -3.04 0.62
N THR A 529 -38.23 -3.62 -0.52
CA THR A 529 -37.99 -3.09 -1.87
C THR A 529 -38.93 -1.93 -2.23
N SER A 530 -39.73 -1.45 -1.28
CA SER A 530 -40.84 -0.51 -1.49
C SER A 530 -40.67 0.74 -0.60
N PRO A 531 -41.03 1.94 -1.10
CA PRO A 531 -41.59 2.20 -2.43
C PRO A 531 -40.56 2.16 -3.57
N VAL A 532 -40.99 1.60 -4.70
CA VAL A 532 -40.27 1.70 -5.97
C VAL A 532 -40.34 3.16 -6.44
N GLY A 533 -39.23 3.76 -6.87
CA GLY A 533 -39.21 5.14 -7.32
C GLY A 533 -38.79 6.16 -6.26
N GLU A 534 -38.15 5.74 -5.15
CA GLU A 534 -37.57 6.66 -4.16
C GLU A 534 -36.60 7.63 -4.85
N ALA A 535 -36.98 8.90 -4.85
CA ALA A 535 -36.10 9.99 -5.21
C ALA A 535 -35.22 10.32 -4.00
N PRO A 536 -33.91 10.60 -4.17
CA PRO A 536 -33.02 10.84 -3.05
C PRO A 536 -33.48 11.95 -2.11
N ASP A 537 -34.19 12.97 -2.62
CA ASP A 537 -34.80 14.06 -1.87
C ASP A 537 -36.04 13.65 -1.04
N GLN A 538 -36.62 12.47 -1.26
CA GLN A 538 -37.83 11.97 -0.60
C GLN A 538 -37.56 10.87 0.45
N VAL A 539 -36.29 10.61 0.73
CA VAL A 539 -35.84 9.54 1.62
C VAL A 539 -36.16 9.93 3.07
N ARG A 540 -36.86 9.04 3.77
CA ARG A 540 -37.39 9.29 5.15
C ARG A 540 -36.47 8.77 6.26
N HIS A 541 -35.45 7.99 5.92
CA HIS A 541 -34.58 7.30 6.86
C HIS A 541 -33.19 7.08 6.25
N SER A 542 -32.20 6.87 7.11
CA SER A 542 -30.82 6.67 6.68
C SER A 542 -30.67 5.46 5.77
N ALA A 543 -29.93 5.62 4.66
CA ALA A 543 -29.79 4.58 3.64
C ALA A 543 -28.48 4.73 2.85
N LEU A 544 -28.17 3.71 2.05
CA LEU A 544 -27.01 3.65 1.18
C LEU A 544 -27.44 3.72 -0.30
N TYR A 545 -26.69 4.46 -1.11
CA TYR A 545 -26.97 4.71 -2.53
C TYR A 545 -25.76 4.34 -3.40
N LYS A 546 -26.00 3.86 -4.62
CA LYS A 546 -24.96 3.68 -5.63
C LYS A 546 -24.56 5.03 -6.24
N LEU A 547 -23.26 5.30 -6.35
CA LEU A 547 -22.78 6.50 -7.03
C LEU A 547 -22.98 6.40 -8.55
N HIS A 548 -23.46 7.47 -9.15
CA HIS A 548 -23.51 7.62 -10.60
C HIS A 548 -22.83 8.92 -11.01
N LEU A 549 -22.10 8.89 -12.13
CA LEU A 549 -21.52 10.07 -12.78
C LEU A 549 -22.14 10.20 -14.17
N LYS A 550 -22.77 11.35 -14.44
CA LYS A 550 -23.50 11.59 -15.71
C LYS A 550 -24.50 10.46 -16.03
N GLY A 551 -25.21 9.97 -15.01
CA GLY A 551 -26.17 8.86 -15.13
C GLY A 551 -25.55 7.48 -15.30
N ARG A 552 -24.23 7.33 -15.14
CA ARG A 552 -23.50 6.06 -15.32
C ARG A 552 -23.00 5.53 -13.98
N LEU A 553 -23.28 4.28 -13.68
CA LEU A 553 -22.90 3.63 -12.43
C LEU A 553 -21.38 3.60 -12.26
N VAL A 554 -20.91 4.01 -11.09
CA VAL A 554 -19.55 3.78 -10.61
C VAL A 554 -19.58 2.55 -9.70
N VAL A 555 -19.08 1.42 -10.20
CA VAL A 555 -19.19 0.13 -9.51
C VAL A 555 -18.37 0.13 -8.20
N GLY A 556 -18.98 -0.35 -7.12
CA GLY A 556 -18.32 -0.46 -5.81
C GLY A 556 -18.15 0.86 -5.05
N VAL A 557 -18.73 1.97 -5.52
CA VAL A 557 -18.69 3.27 -4.84
C VAL A 557 -20.10 3.65 -4.39
N PHE A 558 -20.21 4.05 -3.12
CA PHE A 558 -21.50 4.28 -2.48
C PHE A 558 -21.57 5.64 -1.79
N VAL A 559 -22.78 6.11 -1.56
CA VAL A 559 -23.07 7.31 -0.78
C VAL A 559 -24.00 6.93 0.35
N PHE A 560 -23.52 7.09 1.58
CA PHE A 560 -24.39 7.08 2.75
C PHE A 560 -25.14 8.39 2.81
N ARG A 561 -26.46 8.31 2.99
CA ARG A 561 -27.30 9.45 3.32
C ARG A 561 -27.92 9.18 4.67
N VAL A 562 -27.52 9.94 5.68
CA VAL A 562 -27.92 9.72 7.08
C VAL A 562 -28.75 10.87 7.61
N HIS A 563 -29.78 10.52 8.38
CA HIS A 563 -30.64 11.46 9.08
C HIS A 563 -30.12 11.63 10.50
N VAL A 564 -29.53 12.78 10.80
CA VAL A 564 -28.99 13.10 12.12
C VAL A 564 -29.55 14.44 12.56
N ASP A 565 -30.17 14.49 13.74
CA ASP A 565 -30.77 15.71 14.31
C ASP A 565 -31.70 16.49 13.36
N GLY A 566 -32.49 15.77 12.57
CA GLY A 566 -33.40 16.37 11.59
C GLY A 566 -32.70 16.97 10.37
N LYS A 567 -31.39 16.79 10.22
CA LYS A 567 -30.60 17.15 9.03
C LYS A 567 -30.22 15.92 8.23
N ILE A 568 -30.02 16.11 6.94
CA ILE A 568 -29.50 15.10 6.03
C ILE A 568 -28.03 15.38 5.81
N GLU A 569 -27.20 14.40 6.09
CA GLU A 569 -25.76 14.43 5.86
C GLU A 569 -25.37 13.31 4.90
N GLU A 570 -24.45 13.60 3.99
CA GLU A 570 -24.04 12.66 2.93
C GLU A 570 -22.54 12.35 3.02
N TYR A 571 -22.21 11.06 2.97
CA TYR A 571 -20.83 10.56 3.01
C TYR A 571 -20.54 9.67 1.82
N LEU A 572 -19.50 10.01 1.07
CA LEU A 572 -18.96 9.22 -0.01
C LEU A 572 -18.07 8.11 0.53
N TYR A 573 -18.41 6.86 0.21
CA TYR A 573 -17.61 5.68 0.49
C TYR A 573 -16.91 5.19 -0.78
N THR A 574 -15.58 5.23 -0.76
CA THR A 574 -14.68 4.81 -1.85
C THR A 574 -13.68 3.77 -1.33
N PRO A 575 -14.02 2.47 -1.38
CA PRO A 575 -13.10 1.44 -0.95
C PRO A 575 -11.81 1.47 -1.78
N ASP A 576 -10.66 1.27 -1.13
CA ASP A 576 -9.34 1.24 -1.79
C ASP A 576 -8.98 2.52 -2.57
N ALA A 577 -9.47 3.69 -2.11
CA ALA A 577 -9.17 4.96 -2.77
C ALA A 577 -7.66 5.29 -2.75
N PRO A 578 -7.12 5.90 -3.82
CA PRO A 578 -5.68 6.14 -3.99
C PRO A 578 -5.13 7.25 -3.07
N ASP A 579 -5.99 7.96 -2.34
CA ASP A 579 -5.66 8.93 -1.28
C ASP A 579 -5.69 8.29 0.12
N GLY A 580 -6.04 7.00 0.23
CA GLY A 580 -6.21 6.29 1.49
C GLY A 580 -7.48 6.67 2.26
N CYS A 581 -8.39 7.47 1.70
CA CYS A 581 -9.60 7.88 2.41
C CYS A 581 -10.81 7.05 1.95
N GLU A 582 -11.23 6.06 2.74
CA GLU A 582 -12.38 5.23 2.34
C GLU A 582 -13.74 5.92 2.58
N LEU A 583 -13.84 6.82 3.56
CA LEU A 583 -15.09 7.51 3.89
C LEU A 583 -14.84 9.02 4.07
N ARG A 584 -15.53 9.84 3.28
CA ARG A 584 -15.41 11.32 3.32
C ARG A 584 -16.75 12.00 3.13
N PRO A 585 -16.94 13.25 3.58
CA PRO A 585 -18.13 14.03 3.25
C PRO A 585 -18.37 14.08 1.73
N PHE A 586 -19.62 13.91 1.28
CA PHE A 586 -19.94 13.89 -0.15
C PHE A 586 -19.64 15.24 -0.83
N LYS A 587 -19.77 16.35 -0.10
CA LYS A 587 -19.38 17.70 -0.54
C LYS A 587 -17.90 17.82 -0.94
N ASP A 588 -17.04 16.92 -0.48
CA ASP A 588 -15.61 16.89 -0.83
C ASP A 588 -15.36 16.20 -2.17
N PHE A 589 -16.38 15.69 -2.88
CA PHE A 589 -16.23 14.99 -4.15
C PHE A 589 -15.38 15.78 -5.16
N VAL A 590 -15.73 17.04 -5.41
CA VAL A 590 -15.04 17.88 -6.40
C VAL A 590 -13.59 18.10 -5.99
N SER A 591 -13.34 18.45 -4.73
CA SER A 591 -11.96 18.68 -4.26
C SER A 591 -11.13 17.39 -4.28
N ALA A 592 -11.73 16.24 -4.01
CA ALA A 592 -11.06 14.94 -4.07
C ALA A 592 -10.67 14.55 -5.51
N VAL A 593 -11.54 14.76 -6.50
CA VAL A 593 -11.16 14.61 -7.92
C VAL A 593 -10.08 15.62 -8.28
N LYS A 594 -10.29 16.90 -7.96
CA LYS A 594 -9.42 18.01 -8.33
C LYS A 594 -8.09 18.09 -7.62
N THR A 595 -7.85 17.39 -6.52
CA THR A 595 -6.59 17.57 -5.77
C THR A 595 -6.06 16.28 -5.17
N ARG A 596 -6.81 15.17 -5.17
CA ARG A 596 -6.44 13.92 -4.49
C ARG A 596 -6.36 12.70 -5.43
N GLY A 597 -6.53 12.90 -6.73
CA GLY A 597 -6.32 11.86 -7.75
C GLY A 597 -7.44 10.82 -7.80
N LEU A 598 -8.67 11.19 -7.47
CA LEU A 598 -9.84 10.30 -7.57
C LEU A 598 -10.42 10.17 -8.98
N GLY A 599 -9.97 10.98 -9.96
CA GLY A 599 -10.44 10.91 -11.34
C GLY A 599 -10.26 9.51 -11.93
N ASP A 600 -9.00 9.05 -12.02
CA ASP A 600 -8.66 7.71 -12.54
C ASP A 600 -9.39 6.60 -11.76
N TYR A 601 -9.46 6.74 -10.43
CA TYR A 601 -10.17 5.79 -9.56
C TYR A 601 -11.66 5.60 -9.93
N PHE A 602 -12.36 6.69 -10.26
CA PHE A 602 -13.76 6.63 -10.71
C PHE A 602 -13.87 6.15 -12.15
N TYR A 603 -12.96 6.57 -13.02
CA TYR A 603 -12.91 6.18 -14.43
C TYR A 603 -12.83 4.65 -14.58
N ASP A 604 -11.93 4.01 -13.84
CA ASP A 604 -11.69 2.55 -13.91
C ASP A 604 -12.91 1.72 -13.42
N ARG A 605 -13.76 2.32 -12.60
CA ARG A 605 -14.95 1.67 -12.00
C ARG A 605 -16.21 1.83 -12.84
N VAL A 606 -16.16 2.55 -13.96
CA VAL A 606 -17.25 2.68 -14.92
C VAL A 606 -17.13 1.63 -16.02
N TYR A 607 -18.26 1.22 -16.59
CA TYR A 607 -18.31 0.30 -17.74
C TYR A 607 -17.57 0.88 -18.94
N GLY A 608 -16.85 0.06 -19.70
CA GLY A 608 -16.02 0.47 -20.84
C GLY A 608 -16.72 1.44 -21.80
N LYS A 609 -17.94 1.12 -22.24
CA LYS A 609 -18.76 1.96 -23.15
C LYS A 609 -19.07 3.34 -22.63
N TYR A 610 -19.02 3.53 -21.31
CA TYR A 610 -19.36 4.79 -20.65
C TYR A 610 -18.13 5.58 -20.22
N GLN A 611 -16.94 4.98 -20.31
CA GLN A 611 -15.68 5.64 -19.99
C GLN A 611 -15.44 6.93 -20.79
N PRO A 612 -15.73 7.04 -22.11
CA PRO A 612 -15.54 8.30 -22.82
C PRO A 612 -16.39 9.46 -22.24
N GLN A 613 -17.64 9.16 -21.89
CA GLN A 613 -18.57 10.15 -21.32
C GLN A 613 -18.13 10.59 -19.92
N VAL A 614 -17.82 9.63 -19.05
CA VAL A 614 -17.42 9.94 -17.66
C VAL A 614 -16.01 10.54 -17.62
N GLY A 615 -15.09 10.05 -18.45
CA GLY A 615 -13.74 10.57 -18.58
C GLY A 615 -13.70 12.04 -18.98
N THR A 616 -14.58 12.47 -19.90
CA THR A 616 -14.73 13.89 -20.25
C THR A 616 -15.11 14.72 -19.01
N TYR A 617 -16.14 14.30 -18.27
CA TYR A 617 -16.56 14.98 -17.05
C TYR A 617 -15.48 15.06 -15.97
N LEU A 618 -14.74 13.97 -15.76
CA LEU A 618 -13.64 13.93 -14.78
C LEU A 618 -12.48 14.83 -15.22
N THR A 619 -12.13 14.81 -16.51
CA THR A 619 -11.10 15.68 -17.10
C THR A 619 -11.48 17.15 -16.95
N ASP A 620 -12.75 17.50 -17.20
CA ASP A 620 -13.26 18.86 -17.01
C ASP A 620 -13.15 19.32 -15.55
N LEU A 621 -13.47 18.44 -14.59
CA LEU A 621 -13.26 18.74 -13.17
C LEU A 621 -11.78 19.01 -12.87
N GLU A 622 -10.89 18.13 -13.32
CA GLU A 622 -9.45 18.23 -13.06
C GLU A 622 -8.80 19.45 -13.71
N GLN A 623 -9.17 19.78 -14.95
CA GLN A 623 -8.48 20.79 -15.76
C GLN A 623 -9.14 22.17 -15.76
N ALA A 624 -10.48 22.23 -15.70
CA ALA A 624 -11.18 23.52 -15.74
C ALA A 624 -11.35 24.10 -14.33
N ALA A 625 -10.66 25.21 -14.06
CA ALA A 625 -10.67 25.88 -12.76
C ALA A 625 -12.11 26.16 -12.25
N ASN A 626 -12.99 26.61 -13.14
CA ASN A 626 -14.36 27.02 -12.83
C ASN A 626 -15.40 25.89 -12.95
N PHE A 627 -15.00 24.69 -13.39
CA PHE A 627 -15.94 23.57 -13.48
C PHE A 627 -16.02 22.85 -12.13
N THR A 628 -17.17 22.96 -11.46
CA THR A 628 -17.40 22.42 -10.10
C THR A 628 -18.73 21.71 -9.99
N GLU A 629 -19.19 21.11 -11.09
CA GLU A 629 -20.44 20.34 -11.10
C GLU A 629 -20.29 19.12 -10.17
N VAL A 630 -21.15 19.03 -9.16
CA VAL A 630 -21.18 17.91 -8.20
C VAL A 630 -22.16 16.86 -8.74
N PRO A 631 -21.85 15.56 -8.66
CA PRO A 631 -22.81 14.54 -9.07
C PRO A 631 -24.01 14.52 -8.14
N THR A 632 -25.20 14.33 -8.70
CA THR A 632 -26.44 14.16 -7.94
C THR A 632 -26.75 12.68 -7.77
N LEU A 633 -27.30 12.30 -6.62
CA LEU A 633 -27.83 10.95 -6.44
C LEU A 633 -28.98 10.71 -7.43
N GLU A 634 -28.97 9.53 -8.05
CA GLU A 634 -29.97 9.15 -9.05
C GLU A 634 -31.21 8.55 -8.38
N ARG A 635 -32.36 8.70 -9.02
CA ARG A 635 -33.59 8.00 -8.61
C ARG A 635 -33.37 6.49 -8.67
N ASN A 636 -33.90 5.75 -7.69
CA ASN A 636 -33.71 4.29 -7.59
C ASN A 636 -32.26 3.81 -7.43
N SER A 637 -31.32 4.69 -7.03
CA SER A 637 -29.95 4.28 -6.73
C SER A 637 -29.79 3.67 -5.33
N ARG A 638 -30.84 3.67 -4.50
CA ARG A 638 -30.82 3.09 -3.15
C ARG A 638 -30.52 1.59 -3.18
N ILE A 639 -29.68 1.15 -2.26
CA ILE A 639 -29.33 -0.25 -2.04
C ILE A 639 -30.23 -0.80 -0.94
N THR A 640 -31.00 -1.83 -1.30
CA THR A 640 -31.82 -2.62 -0.36
C THR A 640 -31.24 -4.00 -0.11
N ASP A 641 -30.42 -4.50 -1.03
CA ASP A 641 -29.71 -5.77 -0.94
C ASP A 641 -28.31 -5.64 -1.58
N LEU A 642 -27.29 -6.02 -0.81
CA LEU A 642 -25.89 -6.04 -1.26
C LEU A 642 -25.64 -7.07 -2.36
N TYR A 643 -26.56 -8.03 -2.58
CA TYR A 643 -26.55 -8.90 -3.76
C TYR A 643 -26.39 -8.11 -5.06
N TRP A 644 -27.12 -7.02 -5.21
CA TRP A 644 -27.09 -6.22 -6.44
C TRP A 644 -25.74 -5.54 -6.65
N CYS A 645 -24.97 -5.29 -5.58
CA CYS A 645 -23.63 -4.72 -5.68
C CYS A 645 -22.63 -5.78 -6.19
N TYR A 646 -22.73 -7.03 -5.71
CA TYR A 646 -21.98 -8.16 -6.26
C TYR A 646 -22.34 -8.40 -7.73
N TYR A 647 -23.63 -8.34 -8.06
CA TYR A 647 -24.11 -8.47 -9.43
C TYR A 647 -23.56 -7.37 -10.34
N ASP A 648 -23.52 -6.10 -9.89
CA ASP A 648 -22.95 -4.99 -10.67
C ASP A 648 -21.48 -5.21 -11.05
N VAL A 649 -20.69 -5.82 -10.16
CA VAL A 649 -19.29 -6.18 -10.44
C VAL A 649 -19.25 -7.16 -11.59
N LEU A 650 -20.01 -8.26 -11.51
CA LEU A 650 -20.04 -9.29 -12.56
C LEU A 650 -20.57 -8.75 -13.89
N THR A 651 -21.61 -7.93 -13.88
CA THR A 651 -22.15 -7.36 -15.12
C THR A 651 -21.22 -6.35 -15.77
N LYS A 652 -20.42 -5.62 -14.98
CA LYS A 652 -19.33 -4.81 -15.52
C LYS A 652 -18.33 -5.68 -16.27
N VAL A 653 -17.83 -6.76 -15.65
CA VAL A 653 -16.90 -7.70 -16.30
C VAL A 653 -17.48 -8.21 -17.62
N ILE A 654 -18.72 -8.70 -17.58
CA ILE A 654 -19.39 -9.23 -18.78
C ILE A 654 -19.51 -8.17 -19.87
N SER A 655 -19.89 -6.94 -19.51
CA SER A 655 -20.05 -5.84 -20.47
C SER A 655 -18.72 -5.42 -21.08
N ASP A 656 -17.66 -5.35 -20.28
CA ASP A 656 -16.36 -4.92 -20.77
C ASP A 656 -15.73 -6.00 -21.70
N VAL A 657 -16.00 -7.28 -21.43
CA VAL A 657 -15.65 -8.38 -22.36
C VAL A 657 -16.39 -8.27 -23.68
N ASP A 658 -17.69 -7.96 -23.62
CA ASP A 658 -18.54 -7.86 -24.81
C ASP A 658 -18.13 -6.67 -25.72
N GLU A 659 -17.67 -5.57 -25.13
CA GLU A 659 -17.36 -4.33 -25.85
C GLU A 659 -16.01 -4.31 -26.58
N LYS A 660 -15.09 -5.23 -26.29
CA LYS A 660 -13.78 -5.40 -26.97
C LYS A 660 -12.99 -4.10 -27.23
N THR A 661 -13.01 -3.14 -26.30
CA THR A 661 -12.33 -1.83 -26.47
C THR A 661 -10.83 -1.84 -26.10
N GLN A 662 -10.39 -2.83 -25.32
CA GLN A 662 -8.99 -3.17 -25.00
C GLN A 662 -8.79 -4.69 -25.17
N SER A 663 -7.57 -5.23 -25.04
CA SER A 663 -7.41 -6.70 -25.03
C SER A 663 -8.19 -7.28 -23.85
N LEU A 664 -8.92 -8.37 -24.09
CA LEU A 664 -9.72 -9.06 -23.07
C LEU A 664 -8.89 -9.48 -21.84
N GLU A 665 -7.59 -9.72 -22.06
CA GLU A 665 -6.59 -9.96 -21.02
C GLU A 665 -6.45 -8.77 -20.06
N GLU A 666 -6.32 -7.54 -20.57
CA GLU A 666 -6.01 -6.36 -19.76
C GLU A 666 -7.15 -5.98 -18.80
N ILE A 667 -8.39 -6.01 -19.29
CA ILE A 667 -9.59 -5.62 -18.54
C ILE A 667 -9.82 -6.55 -17.33
N ILE A 668 -9.78 -7.87 -17.55
CA ILE A 668 -10.15 -8.86 -16.53
C ILE A 668 -8.99 -9.14 -15.57
N THR A 669 -7.77 -9.17 -16.10
CA THR A 669 -6.58 -9.29 -15.26
C THR A 669 -6.53 -8.13 -14.29
N GLY A 670 -6.76 -6.90 -14.74
CA GLY A 670 -6.83 -5.72 -13.87
C GLY A 670 -7.82 -5.87 -12.72
N LEU A 671 -9.03 -6.39 -12.96
CA LEU A 671 -10.04 -6.53 -11.90
C LEU A 671 -9.71 -7.61 -10.86
N VAL A 672 -9.39 -8.83 -11.32
CA VAL A 672 -9.03 -9.95 -10.41
C VAL A 672 -7.79 -9.57 -9.61
N TYR A 673 -6.83 -8.96 -10.27
CA TYR A 673 -5.59 -8.53 -9.66
C TYR A 673 -5.79 -7.39 -8.66
N ASN A 674 -6.56 -6.35 -8.99
CA ASN A 674 -6.88 -5.27 -8.04
C ASN A 674 -7.59 -5.79 -6.79
N ALA A 675 -8.48 -6.78 -6.93
CA ALA A 675 -9.12 -7.44 -5.78
C ALA A 675 -8.11 -8.22 -4.93
N VAL A 676 -7.20 -8.97 -5.54
CA VAL A 676 -6.12 -9.68 -4.84
C VAL A 676 -5.17 -8.71 -4.14
N VAL A 677 -4.75 -7.63 -4.79
CA VAL A 677 -3.84 -6.65 -4.19
C VAL A 677 -4.49 -5.89 -3.03
N SER A 678 -5.77 -5.53 -3.16
CA SER A 678 -6.56 -4.99 -2.04
C SER A 678 -6.56 -5.98 -0.86
N ALA A 679 -6.86 -7.25 -1.12
CA ALA A 679 -6.87 -8.28 -0.10
C ALA A 679 -5.49 -8.49 0.55
N VAL A 680 -4.42 -8.58 -0.23
CA VAL A 680 -3.03 -8.71 0.26
C VAL A 680 -2.65 -7.53 1.12
N SER A 681 -3.03 -6.31 0.73
CA SER A 681 -2.74 -5.10 1.50
C SER A 681 -3.40 -5.15 2.88
N VAL A 682 -4.65 -5.66 2.97
CA VAL A 682 -5.33 -5.90 4.25
C VAL A 682 -4.68 -7.02 5.05
N ILE A 683 -4.26 -8.11 4.41
CA ILE A 683 -3.66 -9.29 5.06
C ILE A 683 -2.27 -8.99 5.60
N ALA A 684 -1.48 -8.19 4.89
CA ALA A 684 -0.11 -7.83 5.26
C ALA A 684 -0.02 -6.95 6.52
N ILE A 685 -1.14 -6.39 6.97
CA ILE A 685 -1.18 -5.53 8.15
C ILE A 685 -1.16 -6.37 9.43
N VAL A 686 -0.10 -6.19 10.22
CA VAL A 686 0.18 -6.99 11.43
C VAL A 686 -0.80 -6.69 12.57
N TYR A 687 -1.08 -5.40 12.81
CA TYR A 687 -2.06 -4.90 13.78
C TYR A 687 -2.94 -3.84 13.10
N ALA A 688 -4.20 -3.74 13.52
CA ALA A 688 -5.19 -2.91 12.84
C ALA A 688 -4.69 -1.46 12.63
N PRO A 689 -4.60 -0.98 11.37
CA PRO A 689 -4.06 0.35 11.08
C PRO A 689 -5.14 1.38 11.39
N VAL A 690 -4.78 2.42 12.13
CA VAL A 690 -5.76 3.37 12.65
C VAL A 690 -5.82 4.64 11.79
N GLY A 691 -4.66 5.21 11.45
CA GLY A 691 -4.59 6.45 10.64
C GLY A 691 -3.69 6.41 9.41
N ILE A 692 -2.95 5.32 9.16
CA ILE A 692 -1.96 5.20 8.08
C ILE A 692 -2.56 4.71 6.76
N ALA A 693 -3.78 5.13 6.44
CA ALA A 693 -4.50 4.57 5.31
C ALA A 693 -3.82 4.90 3.96
N LEU A 694 -3.08 6.00 3.87
CA LEU A 694 -2.28 6.33 2.69
C LEU A 694 -1.13 5.32 2.46
N SER A 695 -0.42 4.84 3.48
CA SER A 695 0.62 3.82 3.28
C SER A 695 0.04 2.48 2.87
N VAL A 696 -1.19 2.15 3.31
CA VAL A 696 -1.91 0.97 2.81
C VAL A 696 -2.24 1.15 1.32
N ALA A 697 -2.75 2.32 0.94
CA ALA A 697 -3.04 2.63 -0.46
C ALA A 697 -1.76 2.64 -1.33
N LEU A 698 -0.64 3.18 -0.83
CA LEU A 698 0.64 3.17 -1.53
C LEU A 698 1.26 1.78 -1.60
N LEU A 699 1.11 0.96 -0.55
CA LEU A 699 1.48 -0.46 -0.60
C LEU A 699 0.73 -1.15 -1.73
N ALA A 700 -0.60 -1.02 -1.76
CA ALA A 700 -1.45 -1.59 -2.80
C ALA A 700 -1.04 -1.07 -4.19
N GLN A 701 -0.88 0.25 -4.33
CA GLN A 701 -0.49 0.88 -5.58
C GLN A 701 0.88 0.40 -6.07
N ASN A 702 1.86 0.30 -5.18
CA ASN A 702 3.21 -0.16 -5.53
C ASN A 702 3.25 -1.64 -5.88
N LEU A 703 2.45 -2.48 -5.22
CA LEU A 703 2.27 -3.86 -5.65
C LEU A 703 1.68 -3.89 -7.08
N VAL A 704 0.63 -3.09 -7.33
CA VAL A 704 -0.03 -3.02 -8.64
C VAL A 704 0.94 -2.57 -9.75
N GLN A 705 1.63 -1.47 -9.52
CA GLN A 705 2.57 -0.89 -10.47
C GLN A 705 3.81 -1.79 -10.68
N GLY A 706 4.23 -2.51 -9.65
CA GLY A 706 5.31 -3.50 -9.75
C GLY A 706 4.96 -4.62 -10.72
N VAL A 707 3.75 -5.15 -10.64
CA VAL A 707 3.29 -6.19 -11.58
C VAL A 707 3.07 -5.63 -12.98
N HIS A 708 2.45 -4.46 -13.15
CA HIS A 708 2.30 -3.85 -14.50
C HIS A 708 3.65 -3.62 -15.18
N ALA A 709 4.62 -3.03 -14.48
CA ALA A 709 5.96 -2.86 -15.04
C ALA A 709 6.63 -4.21 -15.37
N TYR A 710 6.31 -5.26 -14.61
CA TYR A 710 6.82 -6.59 -14.84
C TYR A 710 6.21 -7.26 -16.09
N THR A 711 4.89 -7.12 -16.29
CA THR A 711 4.18 -7.67 -17.45
C THR A 711 4.57 -6.96 -18.75
N GLU A 712 4.92 -5.68 -18.68
CA GLU A 712 5.51 -4.89 -19.77
C GLU A 712 6.98 -5.27 -20.08
N GLY A 713 7.58 -6.20 -19.33
CA GLY A 713 8.98 -6.60 -19.49
C GLY A 713 9.99 -5.61 -18.88
N ASN A 714 9.53 -4.56 -18.21
CA ASN A 714 10.38 -3.56 -17.55
C ASN A 714 10.77 -4.00 -16.13
N ARG A 715 11.70 -4.94 -16.04
CA ARG A 715 12.18 -5.57 -14.80
C ARG A 715 12.71 -4.58 -13.76
N SER A 716 13.46 -3.57 -14.20
CA SER A 716 14.02 -2.55 -13.29
C SER A 716 12.92 -1.70 -12.65
N LYS A 717 11.93 -1.26 -13.43
CA LYS A 717 10.78 -0.51 -12.90
C LYS A 717 9.93 -1.39 -11.98
N ALA A 718 9.74 -2.66 -12.29
CA ALA A 718 9.05 -3.61 -11.41
C ALA A 718 9.73 -3.75 -10.04
N LEU A 719 11.06 -3.95 -10.04
CA LEU A 719 11.85 -4.05 -8.81
C LEU A 719 11.73 -2.78 -7.95
N SER A 720 11.76 -1.60 -8.57
CA SER A 720 11.62 -0.31 -7.86
C SER A 720 10.29 -0.23 -7.09
N HIS A 721 9.19 -0.66 -7.72
CA HIS A 721 7.87 -0.66 -7.11
C HIS A 721 7.74 -1.70 -6.00
N PHE A 722 8.31 -2.90 -6.17
CA PHE A 722 8.34 -3.89 -5.09
C PHE A 722 9.19 -3.44 -3.89
N ALA A 723 10.33 -2.79 -4.12
CA ALA A 723 11.13 -2.19 -3.05
C ALA A 723 10.33 -1.10 -2.31
N LYS A 724 9.56 -0.28 -3.03
CA LYS A 724 8.66 0.71 -2.42
C LYS A 724 7.55 0.04 -1.61
N ALA A 725 6.94 -1.03 -2.11
CA ALA A 725 5.96 -1.81 -1.35
C ALA A 725 6.55 -2.34 -0.03
N VAL A 726 7.80 -2.79 -0.03
CA VAL A 726 8.52 -3.16 1.21
C VAL A 726 8.69 -1.97 2.14
N ILE A 727 9.04 -0.79 1.61
CA ILE A 727 9.18 0.44 2.41
C ILE A 727 7.84 0.85 3.04
N GLU A 728 6.74 0.78 2.28
CA GLU A 728 5.38 1.05 2.75
C GLU A 728 4.94 0.05 3.82
N LEU A 729 5.20 -1.25 3.60
CA LEU A 729 4.94 -2.30 4.58
C LEU A 729 5.75 -2.08 5.87
N ALA A 730 7.02 -1.73 5.73
CA ALA A 730 7.87 -1.37 6.85
C ALA A 730 7.29 -0.14 7.55
N ALA A 731 6.78 0.87 6.83
CA ALA A 731 6.10 2.02 7.41
C ALA A 731 4.84 1.64 8.20
N LEU A 732 4.03 0.71 7.69
CA LEU A 732 2.89 0.15 8.43
C LEU A 732 3.33 -0.57 9.72
N GLY A 733 4.53 -1.13 9.73
CA GLY A 733 5.19 -1.73 10.90
C GLY A 733 6.12 -0.80 11.69
N LYS A 734 6.29 0.48 11.33
CA LYS A 734 7.31 1.40 11.88
C LYS A 734 6.95 1.95 13.26
N ALA A 735 6.45 1.05 14.10
CA ALA A 735 6.76 0.99 15.51
C ALA A 735 8.25 0.71 15.82
N GLY A 736 9.21 0.94 14.90
CA GLY A 736 10.64 0.66 15.08
C GLY A 736 11.51 0.74 13.84
N LEU A 737 12.16 1.89 13.62
CA LEU A 737 13.46 1.92 12.94
C LEU A 737 14.52 2.43 13.90
N GLY A 738 14.79 1.59 14.90
CA GLY A 738 16.04 1.51 15.64
C GLY A 738 16.28 0.03 15.94
N LYS A 739 17.19 -0.62 15.20
CA LYS A 739 17.69 -2.00 15.39
C LYS A 739 16.69 -3.17 15.50
N SER A 740 15.38 -2.96 15.62
CA SER A 740 14.37 -4.02 15.75
C SER A 740 13.81 -4.41 14.38
N GLY A 741 14.22 -5.58 13.87
CA GLY A 741 13.86 -6.07 12.54
C GLY A 741 12.36 -6.32 12.33
N ALA A 742 11.98 -6.43 11.05
CA ALA A 742 10.63 -6.74 10.56
C ALA A 742 10.00 -7.96 11.27
N THR A 743 8.68 -7.97 11.40
CA THR A 743 7.94 -9.13 11.96
C THR A 743 8.07 -10.35 11.05
N ALA A 744 7.76 -11.57 11.53
CA ALA A 744 7.88 -12.79 10.71
C ALA A 744 7.01 -12.75 9.43
N VAL A 745 5.79 -12.20 9.49
CA VAL A 745 4.93 -11.97 8.31
C VAL A 745 5.57 -11.00 7.34
N GLN A 746 6.10 -9.89 7.85
CA GLN A 746 6.80 -8.90 7.02
C GLN A 746 8.08 -9.49 6.43
N LYS A 747 8.83 -10.31 7.18
CA LYS A 747 10.01 -11.04 6.70
C LYS A 747 9.67 -12.11 5.66
N SER A 748 8.50 -12.75 5.77
CA SER A 748 8.01 -13.69 4.75
C SER A 748 7.68 -12.93 3.46
N LEU A 749 6.91 -11.83 3.55
CA LEU A 749 6.62 -10.98 2.38
C LEU A 749 7.88 -10.32 1.80
N ILE A 750 8.81 -9.87 2.64
CA ILE A 750 10.13 -9.32 2.23
C ILE A 750 11.01 -10.42 1.63
N GLY A 751 10.95 -11.64 2.17
CA GLY A 751 11.68 -12.81 1.68
C GLY A 751 11.22 -13.20 0.28
N LEU A 752 9.90 -13.20 0.04
CA LEU A 752 9.32 -13.37 -1.30
C LEU A 752 9.79 -12.31 -2.30
N LEU A 753 9.95 -11.07 -1.84
CA LEU A 753 10.40 -9.95 -2.68
C LEU A 753 11.93 -9.92 -2.85
N GLY A 754 12.69 -10.48 -1.90
CA GLY A 754 14.14 -10.65 -1.95
C GLY A 754 14.59 -11.85 -2.79
N ASP A 755 13.77 -12.91 -2.85
CA ASP A 755 13.97 -14.08 -3.71
C ASP A 755 13.75 -13.80 -5.20
N VAL A 756 13.31 -12.59 -5.57
CA VAL A 756 13.23 -12.15 -6.96
C VAL A 756 14.60 -12.21 -7.66
N TYR A 757 15.70 -12.06 -6.90
CA TYR A 757 17.07 -12.28 -7.41
C TYR A 757 17.37 -13.78 -7.68
N THR A 758 16.74 -14.68 -6.93
CA THR A 758 16.86 -16.14 -7.06
C THR A 758 15.95 -16.68 -8.18
N VAL A 759 14.80 -16.03 -8.39
CA VAL A 759 13.89 -16.26 -9.52
C VAL A 759 14.56 -15.91 -10.85
N GLU A 760 15.45 -14.91 -10.89
CA GLU A 760 16.22 -14.55 -12.08
C GLU A 760 17.14 -15.68 -12.55
N LYS A 761 17.72 -16.44 -11.60
CA LYS A 761 18.64 -17.54 -11.88
C LYS A 761 17.93 -18.85 -12.26
N LEU A 762 16.82 -19.16 -11.61
CA LEU A 762 16.00 -20.33 -11.93
C LEU A 762 15.23 -20.16 -13.25
N PHE A 763 14.83 -18.93 -13.60
CA PHE A 763 14.08 -18.63 -14.82
C PHE A 763 14.97 -18.55 -16.07
N ALA A 764 16.21 -18.07 -15.92
CA ALA A 764 17.21 -18.07 -16.98
C ALA A 764 17.73 -19.48 -17.32
N GLU A 765 17.79 -20.39 -16.34
CA GLU A 765 18.28 -21.77 -16.55
C GLU A 765 17.19 -22.75 -17.02
N ILE A 766 15.89 -22.45 -16.83
CA ILE A 766 14.81 -23.43 -17.08
C ILE A 766 13.80 -23.01 -18.16
N SER A 767 13.52 -21.72 -18.40
CA SER A 767 12.21 -21.40 -19.00
C SER A 767 12.13 -21.20 -20.51
N GLY A 768 12.85 -20.28 -21.16
CA GLY A 768 12.34 -19.82 -22.46
C GLY A 768 10.86 -19.37 -22.39
N GLN A 769 10.48 -18.79 -21.24
CA GLN A 769 9.21 -18.15 -20.83
C GLN A 769 8.01 -19.02 -20.36
N PRO A 770 7.56 -18.75 -19.11
CA PRO A 770 6.16 -18.34 -18.84
C PRO A 770 6.02 -16.97 -18.12
N ARG A 771 4.80 -16.40 -18.08
CA ARG A 771 4.49 -15.09 -17.46
C ARG A 771 4.39 -15.15 -15.94
N LEU A 772 4.72 -14.03 -15.31
CA LEU A 772 5.00 -13.95 -13.87
C LEU A 772 3.93 -13.24 -13.04
N HIS A 773 2.90 -12.66 -13.66
CA HIS A 773 1.76 -12.13 -12.91
C HIS A 773 0.95 -13.29 -12.30
N GLU A 774 0.79 -14.41 -13.02
CA GLU A 774 0.26 -15.66 -12.46
C GLU A 774 1.19 -16.20 -11.36
N ARG A 775 2.51 -16.14 -11.55
CA ARG A 775 3.47 -16.59 -10.53
C ARG A 775 3.51 -15.71 -9.29
N ALA A 776 3.35 -14.40 -9.40
CA ALA A 776 3.25 -13.50 -8.26
C ALA A 776 1.96 -13.76 -7.46
N LEU A 777 0.87 -14.06 -8.17
CA LEU A 777 -0.42 -14.44 -7.57
C LEU A 777 -0.35 -15.83 -6.93
N GLU A 778 0.34 -16.79 -7.56
CA GLU A 778 0.67 -18.11 -7.01
C GLU A 778 1.58 -18.00 -5.81
N VAL A 779 2.58 -17.12 -5.79
CA VAL A 779 3.47 -16.90 -4.64
C VAL A 779 2.69 -16.31 -3.47
N ILE A 780 1.85 -15.30 -3.74
CA ILE A 780 0.91 -14.76 -2.75
C ILE A 780 -0.01 -15.88 -2.25
N GLN A 781 -0.52 -16.74 -3.13
CA GLN A 781 -1.38 -17.87 -2.78
C GLN A 781 -0.63 -18.97 -2.01
N GLU A 782 0.59 -19.34 -2.40
CA GLU A 782 1.47 -20.32 -1.73
C GLU A 782 1.77 -19.85 -0.31
N VAL A 783 2.06 -18.56 -0.12
CA VAL A 783 2.25 -17.95 1.21
C VAL A 783 0.96 -17.81 1.98
N LEU A 784 -0.19 -17.77 1.32
CA LEU A 784 -1.47 -17.87 2.01
C LEU A 784 -1.83 -19.32 2.30
N ASP A 785 -1.42 -20.30 1.51
CA ASP A 785 -1.88 -21.69 1.58
C ASP A 785 -0.97 -22.59 2.42
N ASP A 786 0.27 -22.20 2.69
CA ASP A 786 1.20 -22.93 3.56
C ASP A 786 0.77 -22.91 5.04
N PRO A 787 0.31 -24.03 5.62
CA PRO A 787 -0.20 -24.06 6.98
C PRO A 787 0.88 -24.00 8.07
N GLU A 788 2.16 -24.20 7.72
CA GLU A 788 3.28 -24.30 8.68
C GLU A 788 4.20 -23.08 8.67
N SER A 789 4.27 -22.32 7.57
CA SER A 789 5.13 -21.11 7.50
C SER A 789 4.47 -19.81 7.96
N ILE A 790 3.15 -19.78 8.17
CA ILE A 790 2.42 -18.54 8.47
C ILE A 790 2.08 -18.44 9.96
N THR A 791 2.47 -17.32 10.57
CA THR A 791 2.05 -16.89 11.92
C THR A 791 0.55 -16.53 12.03
N SER A 792 -0.25 -16.74 10.98
CA SER A 792 -1.65 -16.38 10.88
C SER A 792 -2.37 -17.33 9.92
N LYS A 793 -3.44 -17.98 10.36
CA LYS A 793 -4.11 -19.07 9.65
C LYS A 793 -5.62 -18.91 9.72
N THR A 794 -6.26 -18.74 8.56
CA THR A 794 -7.72 -18.78 8.43
C THR A 794 -8.17 -20.17 7.97
N THR A 795 -9.19 -20.74 8.60
CA THR A 795 -9.80 -22.02 8.21
C THR A 795 -11.31 -21.90 8.22
N ILE A 796 -11.96 -22.66 7.33
CA ILE A 796 -13.40 -22.74 7.22
C ILE A 796 -13.85 -24.13 7.64
N ARG A 797 -14.90 -24.22 8.44
CA ARG A 797 -15.56 -25.45 8.86
C ARG A 797 -17.02 -25.47 8.44
#